data_AF-A0A934FJ22-F1
#
_entry.id   AF-A0A934FJ22-F1
#
_cell.length_a   1.000
_cell.length_b   1.000
_cell.length_c   1.000
_cell.angle_alpha   90.00
_cell.angle_beta   90.00
_cell.angle_gamma   90.00
#
_symmetry.space_group_name_H-M   'P 1'
#
loop_
_entity.id
_entity.type
_entity.pdbx_description
1 polymer ?
#
loop_
_entity_poly.entity_id
_entity_poly.type
_entity_poly.pdbx_seq_one_letter_code
_entity_poly.pdbx_strand_id
1 'polypeptide(L)'
;MGLFRQQSVAHPPPARRLGAVGWSVLAWLLVLSGAHAGDRPFRWRWSNPAPHGGNVFDMSYGLGLTVQVCERGQIYTSEDLLLWHPRASGTTNALRATTFFGNRLLVTGESGTVVWADSLEDFQLLSLGTADWLEGVAASGTLAVAVGDNGAAYTSSTGTNWTRETTGFTNWLRGVAAGNNIFVAVGERGLIATRAANGNWSVETSGTVQHLNRVAFIGTQFWAVGDAGTVLVANSSGKNWSPVTGFITTNALNAIAGTNDYLVIVGDREVRLQTAGGAWTDEIRSNTNSPAPNWTFYSASWQGSLHFIAGRSGMMLEGIKTNAAAPTLWTQRQVPIRNWLWDVLRLPEFYVAAGDRGTVMTSGDGVNWELELVPDAATNSVLLGIGGTTNGLVAAGSGGRILFSPAIATNVVSTNVIAGVTNVATNTSSTLAIDWLAATTPNTNDLQAVAVRSGLWVVGGASGTVLTSTSGTNWAAQSSGSTAFLSGAAVLNNLFVLTGDRGTILTSGDGTNWFPQTSGTTNWVYRVRSVNGRLIAVGEGGIILTSTNGTNWTSLTSGTARLLNAVDYLGDSYYAVGAQGTVLQSGNLTTWTNIGTLTAKSLYGVAGTSNQIVAVGIEGVALRSLLTAAVEPISFTRFSRSSGQNLLLLSGLVDRRVTLQRSSTLTNWVDGVTLELIDRSGTLLLLEAADTNNTPGEFFRGRMVP
;
A
#
# COMPACT_ATOMS: atom_id res chain seq x y z
N MET A 1 -20.47 -12.04 22.79
CA MET A 1 -20.44 -13.27 23.61
C MET A 1 -21.66 -14.10 23.22
N GLY A 2 -21.50 -15.06 22.31
CA GLY A 2 -22.57 -15.95 21.86
C GLY A 2 -22.22 -17.38 22.26
N LEU A 3 -22.92 -17.92 23.26
CA LEU A 3 -22.80 -19.31 23.70
C LEU A 3 -23.89 -20.12 23.00
N PHE A 4 -23.51 -21.04 22.12
CA PHE A 4 -24.43 -22.06 21.61
C PHE A 4 -24.51 -23.21 22.61
N ARG A 5 -25.73 -23.56 23.03
CA ARG A 5 -26.04 -24.77 23.81
C ARG A 5 -27.14 -25.53 23.08
N GLN A 6 -26.95 -26.83 22.87
CA GLN A 6 -28.00 -27.75 22.43
C GLN A 6 -28.37 -28.64 23.62
N GLN A 7 -29.63 -28.60 24.08
CA GLN A 7 -30.28 -29.73 24.75
C GLN A 7 -31.80 -29.57 24.84
N SER A 8 -32.48 -30.71 24.79
CA SER A 8 -33.89 -31.01 24.54
C SER A 8 -34.88 -30.59 25.65
N VAL A 9 -36.16 -30.51 25.23
CA VAL A 9 -37.36 -30.04 25.94
C VAL A 9 -37.85 -30.99 27.04
N ALA A 10 -38.24 -30.42 28.20
CA ALA A 10 -39.36 -30.84 29.05
C ALA A 10 -39.83 -29.67 29.95
N HIS A 11 -41.13 -29.55 30.21
CA HIS A 11 -41.83 -28.40 30.83
C HIS A 11 -42.61 -28.84 32.13
N PRO A 12 -43.23 -27.92 32.94
CA PRO A 12 -42.98 -27.58 34.38
C PRO A 12 -44.05 -28.17 35.37
N PRO A 13 -44.41 -27.66 36.61
CA PRO A 13 -44.07 -26.48 37.48
C PRO A 13 -44.00 -26.80 39.03
N PRO A 14 -44.28 -25.93 40.07
CA PRO A 14 -44.43 -24.46 40.21
C PRO A 14 -43.64 -23.76 41.38
N ALA A 15 -43.86 -22.42 41.46
CA ALA A 15 -43.23 -21.31 42.19
C ALA A 15 -43.11 -21.31 43.74
N ARG A 16 -42.20 -20.44 44.27
CA ARG A 16 -42.43 -19.54 45.42
C ARG A 16 -41.43 -18.36 45.49
N ARG A 17 -41.93 -17.19 45.93
CA ARG A 17 -41.26 -15.87 46.10
C ARG A 17 -40.54 -15.72 47.45
N LEU A 18 -39.52 -14.83 47.50
CA LEU A 18 -39.27 -13.72 48.46
C LEU A 18 -37.78 -13.59 48.90
N GLY A 19 -37.28 -12.35 48.96
CA GLY A 19 -36.19 -11.95 49.87
C GLY A 19 -35.13 -11.00 49.28
N ALA A 20 -35.17 -9.73 49.68
CA ALA A 20 -34.21 -8.67 49.36
C ALA A 20 -33.02 -8.60 50.36
N VAL A 21 -32.13 -7.60 50.17
CA VAL A 21 -31.04 -7.08 51.05
C VAL A 21 -29.63 -7.46 50.56
N GLY A 22 -28.65 -6.57 50.39
CA GLY A 22 -28.62 -5.12 50.58
C GLY A 22 -27.38 -4.51 49.90
N TRP A 23 -27.46 -3.19 49.67
CA TRP A 23 -26.41 -2.38 49.04
C TRP A 23 -25.33 -2.04 50.06
N SER A 24 -24.06 -2.28 49.73
CA SER A 24 -22.92 -1.69 50.40
C SER A 24 -22.06 -0.96 49.37
N VAL A 25 -22.01 0.36 49.52
CA VAL A 25 -21.20 1.29 48.74
C VAL A 25 -19.79 1.28 49.34
N LEU A 26 -18.81 0.70 48.64
CA LEU A 26 -17.40 0.94 48.91
C LEU A 26 -16.86 1.83 47.80
N ALA A 27 -16.70 3.12 48.12
CA ALA A 27 -16.05 4.09 47.26
C ALA A 27 -14.54 3.78 47.21
N TRP A 28 -14.08 3.15 46.14
CA TRP A 28 -12.67 3.18 45.78
C TRP A 28 -12.40 4.43 44.96
N LEU A 29 -11.63 5.33 45.55
CA LEU A 29 -11.04 6.51 44.94
C LEU A 29 -10.11 6.04 43.81
N LEU A 30 -10.63 5.93 42.58
CA LEU A 30 -9.78 5.69 41.41
C LEU A 30 -9.11 7.03 41.07
N VAL A 31 -7.90 7.22 41.55
CA VAL A 31 -6.98 8.20 40.98
C VAL A 31 -6.76 7.75 39.53
N LEU A 32 -7.46 8.39 38.58
CA LEU A 32 -7.11 8.36 37.17
C LEU A 32 -5.74 9.04 37.05
N SER A 33 -4.67 8.28 37.29
CA SER A 33 -3.38 8.60 36.70
C SER A 33 -3.60 8.59 35.20
N GLY A 34 -3.51 9.76 34.58
CA GLY A 34 -3.58 9.90 33.13
C GLY A 34 -2.64 8.89 32.49
N ALA A 35 -3.21 7.90 31.82
CA ALA A 35 -2.48 7.13 30.86
C ALA A 35 -2.09 8.12 29.76
N HIS A 36 -0.85 8.59 29.80
CA HIS A 36 -0.18 9.06 28.61
C HIS A 36 -0.46 8.07 27.48
N ALA A 37 -0.69 8.59 26.26
CA ALA A 37 -0.74 7.81 25.05
C ALA A 37 0.51 6.91 24.99
N GLY A 38 0.36 5.67 25.46
CA GLY A 38 1.41 4.66 25.36
C GLY A 38 1.57 4.34 23.89
N ASP A 39 2.78 4.53 23.38
CA ASP A 39 3.21 4.31 22.01
C ASP A 39 2.54 3.08 21.38
N ARG A 40 1.48 3.32 20.62
CA ARG A 40 1.03 2.35 19.62
C ARG A 40 1.60 2.83 18.30
N PRO A 41 2.58 2.11 17.72
CA PRO A 41 3.10 2.51 16.43
C PRO A 41 1.97 2.45 15.40
N PHE A 42 1.77 3.55 14.67
CA PHE A 42 0.86 3.59 13.54
C PHE A 42 1.11 2.39 12.64
N ARG A 43 0.10 1.54 12.48
CA ARG A 43 0.17 0.40 11.58
C ARG A 43 -0.51 0.75 10.29
N TRP A 44 0.28 1.25 9.35
CA TRP A 44 -0.19 1.55 8.01
C TRP A 44 -0.45 0.26 7.23
N ARG A 45 -1.49 0.28 6.40
CA ARG A 45 -1.92 -0.82 5.52
C ARG A 45 -2.29 -0.27 4.15
N TRP A 46 -2.03 -1.06 3.11
CA TRP A 46 -2.44 -0.72 1.75
C TRP A 46 -3.92 -1.05 1.55
N SER A 47 -4.68 -0.06 1.10
CA SER A 47 -6.02 -0.22 0.54
C SER A 47 -5.98 -0.27 -0.98
N ASN A 48 -5.07 0.50 -1.59
CA ASN A 48 -4.81 0.47 -3.01
C ASN A 48 -3.38 0.95 -3.30
N PRO A 49 -2.67 0.37 -4.29
CA PRO A 49 -3.04 -0.82 -5.06
C PRO A 49 -2.96 -2.12 -4.26
N ALA A 50 -3.72 -3.13 -4.71
CA ALA A 50 -3.61 -4.52 -4.26
C ALA A 50 -2.54 -5.30 -5.07
N PRO A 51 -1.85 -6.29 -4.48
CA PRO A 51 -1.89 -6.66 -3.06
C PRO A 51 -1.23 -5.61 -2.15
N HIS A 52 -0.31 -4.82 -2.69
CA HIS A 52 0.32 -3.67 -2.06
C HIS A 52 0.94 -2.77 -3.14
N GLY A 53 1.41 -1.57 -2.74
CA GLY A 53 2.01 -0.58 -3.64
C GLY A 53 3.51 -0.39 -3.47
N GLY A 54 4.21 -1.27 -2.74
CA GLY A 54 5.66 -1.19 -2.53
C GLY A 54 6.44 -1.65 -3.76
N ASN A 55 7.58 -1.03 -4.03
CA ASN A 55 8.47 -1.50 -5.10
C ASN A 55 9.04 -2.87 -4.71
N VAL A 56 8.74 -3.92 -5.49
CA VAL A 56 9.25 -5.28 -5.23
C VAL A 56 10.66 -5.36 -5.76
N PHE A 57 11.66 -5.31 -4.88
CA PHE A 57 13.08 -5.36 -5.28
C PHE A 57 13.54 -6.77 -5.59
N ASP A 58 13.08 -7.76 -4.82
CA ASP A 58 13.43 -9.15 -5.02
C ASP A 58 12.33 -10.10 -4.56
N MET A 59 12.38 -11.31 -5.09
CA MET A 59 11.46 -12.40 -4.77
C MET A 59 12.20 -13.72 -4.62
N SER A 60 11.79 -14.51 -3.64
CA SER A 60 12.23 -15.89 -3.48
C SER A 60 11.05 -16.83 -3.33
N TYR A 61 11.16 -18.02 -3.89
CA TYR A 61 10.20 -19.10 -3.71
C TYR A 61 10.90 -20.33 -3.14
N GLY A 62 10.33 -20.89 -2.08
CA GLY A 62 10.85 -22.07 -1.40
C GLY A 62 9.86 -22.55 -0.36
N LEU A 63 9.84 -23.86 -0.08
CA LEU A 63 8.95 -24.47 0.92
C LEU A 63 7.44 -24.21 0.68
N GLY A 64 7.03 -23.98 -0.58
CA GLY A 64 5.65 -23.60 -0.92
C GLY A 64 5.30 -22.14 -0.63
N LEU A 65 6.28 -21.32 -0.24
CA LEU A 65 6.10 -19.93 0.14
C LEU A 65 6.79 -18.99 -0.86
N THR A 66 6.05 -18.00 -1.34
CA THR A 66 6.61 -16.85 -2.06
C THR A 66 6.84 -15.70 -1.10
N VAL A 67 8.02 -15.10 -1.17
CA VAL A 67 8.41 -13.94 -0.36
C VAL A 67 8.76 -12.79 -1.29
N GLN A 68 8.25 -11.60 -0.98
CA GLN A 68 8.59 -10.33 -1.61
C GLN A 68 9.24 -9.41 -0.58
N VAL A 69 10.31 -8.74 -0.99
CA VAL A 69 10.97 -7.70 -0.20
C VAL A 69 10.91 -6.38 -0.95
N CYS A 70 10.56 -5.32 -0.23
CA CYS A 70 10.27 -4.02 -0.82
C CYS A 70 10.97 -2.88 -0.06
N GLU A 71 10.71 -1.65 -0.52
CA GLU A 71 11.12 -0.43 0.18
C GLU A 71 10.62 -0.35 1.62
N ARG A 72 11.30 0.46 2.44
CA ARG A 72 10.89 0.79 3.81
C ARG A 72 10.60 -0.41 4.72
N GLY A 73 11.43 -1.45 4.64
CA GLY A 73 11.38 -2.61 5.53
C GLY A 73 10.23 -3.56 5.24
N GLN A 74 9.55 -3.44 4.11
CA GLN A 74 8.36 -4.22 3.84
C GLN A 74 8.71 -5.64 3.37
N ILE A 75 8.08 -6.63 4.01
CA ILE A 75 8.11 -8.03 3.61
C ILE A 75 6.67 -8.49 3.41
N TYR A 76 6.39 -9.16 2.30
CA TYR A 76 5.11 -9.81 2.04
C TYR A 76 5.32 -11.27 1.71
N THR A 77 4.48 -12.14 2.27
CA THR A 77 4.52 -13.58 2.01
C THR A 77 3.20 -14.09 1.47
N SER A 78 3.22 -15.06 0.57
CA SER A 78 2.03 -15.68 0.03
C SER A 78 2.26 -17.15 -0.30
N GLU A 79 1.28 -18.00 0.01
CA GLU A 79 1.27 -19.44 -0.32
C GLU A 79 0.49 -19.71 -1.61
N ASP A 80 -0.45 -18.83 -1.98
CA ASP A 80 -1.38 -19.01 -3.10
C ASP A 80 -1.27 -17.93 -4.19
N LEU A 81 -0.42 -16.92 -3.97
CA LEU A 81 -0.21 -15.73 -4.80
C LEU A 81 -1.45 -14.83 -4.97
N LEU A 82 -2.52 -15.09 -4.23
CA LEU A 82 -3.74 -14.29 -4.19
C LEU A 82 -3.78 -13.44 -2.93
N LEU A 83 -3.56 -14.06 -1.78
CA LEU A 83 -3.52 -13.38 -0.49
C LEU A 83 -2.07 -13.15 -0.07
N TRP A 84 -1.74 -11.88 0.18
CA TRP A 84 -0.41 -11.47 0.58
C TRP A 84 -0.42 -10.95 2.02
N HIS A 85 0.37 -11.58 2.87
CA HIS A 85 0.48 -11.26 4.28
C HIS A 85 1.70 -10.39 4.55
N PRO A 86 1.53 -9.16 5.05
CA PRO A 86 2.65 -8.33 5.49
C PRO A 86 3.32 -8.94 6.73
N ARG A 87 4.65 -8.97 6.75
CA ARG A 87 5.47 -9.44 7.88
C ARG A 87 6.25 -8.29 8.49
N ALA A 88 6.38 -8.29 9.81
CA ALA A 88 7.10 -7.26 10.53
C ALA A 88 8.61 -7.53 10.43
N SER A 89 9.33 -6.68 9.71
CA SER A 89 10.80 -6.78 9.61
C SER A 89 11.54 -6.14 10.78
N GLY A 90 10.86 -5.29 11.56
CA GLY A 90 11.47 -4.49 12.63
C GLY A 90 12.29 -3.29 12.17
N THR A 91 12.32 -2.98 10.87
CA THR A 91 13.12 -1.89 10.30
C THR A 91 12.33 -1.03 9.30
N THR A 92 12.83 0.17 9.02
CA THR A 92 12.36 1.03 7.91
C THR A 92 13.40 1.17 6.80
N ASN A 93 14.53 0.47 6.89
CA ASN A 93 15.54 0.43 5.82
C ASN A 93 14.98 -0.35 4.62
N ALA A 94 15.34 0.03 3.40
CA ALA A 94 14.90 -0.76 2.24
C ALA A 94 15.52 -2.15 2.29
N LEU A 95 14.70 -3.16 1.98
CA LEU A 95 15.15 -4.54 1.84
C LEU A 95 15.42 -4.80 0.35
N ARG A 96 16.53 -5.47 0.05
CA ARG A 96 17.11 -5.51 -1.30
C ARG A 96 17.10 -6.90 -1.92
N ALA A 97 17.34 -7.94 -1.14
CA ALA A 97 17.39 -9.30 -1.65
C ALA A 97 16.90 -10.34 -0.65
N THR A 98 16.41 -11.47 -1.16
CA THR A 98 15.86 -12.57 -0.35
C THR A 98 16.30 -13.94 -0.89
N THR A 99 16.55 -14.90 0.00
CA THR A 99 16.87 -16.28 -0.36
C THR A 99 16.49 -17.26 0.75
N PHE A 100 16.41 -18.55 0.44
CA PHE A 100 16.26 -19.61 1.43
C PHE A 100 17.60 -20.29 1.72
N PHE A 101 17.92 -20.44 2.99
CA PHE A 101 19.07 -21.19 3.49
C PHE A 101 18.59 -22.40 4.29
N GLY A 102 18.44 -23.54 3.61
CA GLY A 102 17.72 -24.68 4.15
C GLY A 102 16.25 -24.31 4.39
N ASN A 103 15.79 -24.44 5.64
CA ASN A 103 14.43 -24.04 6.02
C ASN A 103 14.31 -22.58 6.49
N ARG A 104 15.44 -21.86 6.57
CA ARG A 104 15.49 -20.48 7.04
C ARG A 104 15.34 -19.51 5.87
N LEU A 105 14.49 -18.51 6.02
CA LEU A 105 14.45 -17.35 5.14
C LEU A 105 15.55 -16.37 5.55
N LEU A 106 16.29 -15.84 4.58
CA LEU A 106 17.25 -14.75 4.76
C LEU A 106 16.90 -13.58 3.85
N VAL A 107 16.88 -12.39 4.42
CA VAL A 107 16.65 -11.12 3.73
C VAL A 107 17.77 -10.16 4.08
N THR A 108 18.22 -9.39 3.10
CA THR A 108 19.28 -8.39 3.27
C THR A 108 18.81 -7.02 2.79
N GLY A 109 19.40 -5.95 3.30
CA GLY A 109 19.01 -4.59 2.96
C GLY A 109 20.07 -3.54 3.27
N GLU A 110 19.64 -2.28 3.27
CA GLU A 110 20.52 -1.12 3.49
C GLU A 110 21.11 -1.09 4.91
N SER A 111 22.25 -0.41 5.10
CA SER A 111 22.85 -0.13 6.41
C SER A 111 23.04 -1.39 7.29
N GLY A 112 23.61 -2.44 6.71
CA GLY A 112 23.91 -3.70 7.38
C GLY A 112 22.67 -4.44 7.89
N THR A 113 21.50 -4.21 7.28
CA THR A 113 20.25 -4.87 7.67
C THR A 113 20.23 -6.31 7.18
N VAL A 114 20.00 -7.24 8.10
CA VAL A 114 19.66 -8.63 7.82
C VAL A 114 18.36 -8.95 8.57
N VAL A 115 17.42 -9.62 7.91
CA VAL A 115 16.24 -10.20 8.56
C VAL A 115 16.23 -11.69 8.28
N TRP A 116 15.95 -12.50 9.29
CA TRP A 116 15.84 -13.95 9.13
C TRP A 116 14.58 -14.48 9.80
N ALA A 117 14.08 -15.62 9.32
CA ALA A 117 12.91 -16.28 9.89
C ALA A 117 12.98 -17.79 9.69
N ASP A 118 12.68 -18.54 10.76
CA ASP A 118 12.51 -20.01 10.71
C ASP A 118 11.02 -20.41 10.62
N SER A 119 10.11 -19.45 10.79
CA SER A 119 8.67 -19.63 10.68
C SER A 119 8.01 -18.36 10.14
N LEU A 120 6.75 -18.47 9.70
CA LEU A 120 5.97 -17.32 9.21
C LEU A 120 5.55 -16.34 10.32
N GLU A 121 5.70 -16.73 11.58
CA GLU A 121 5.26 -15.96 12.73
C GLU A 121 6.39 -15.11 13.32
N ASP A 122 7.64 -15.49 13.07
CA ASP A 122 8.79 -14.93 13.78
C ASP A 122 9.90 -14.44 12.82
N PHE A 123 9.87 -13.13 12.54
CA PHE A 123 10.86 -12.43 11.73
C PHE A 123 11.79 -11.64 12.63
N GLN A 124 13.08 -11.95 12.57
CA GLN A 124 14.11 -11.44 13.47
C GLN A 124 15.03 -10.48 12.74
N LEU A 125 15.10 -9.24 13.22
CA LEU A 125 16.03 -8.22 12.72
C LEU A 125 17.42 -8.43 13.33
N LEU A 126 18.44 -8.42 12.48
CA LEU A 126 19.84 -8.42 12.83
C LEU A 126 20.53 -7.23 12.15
N SER A 127 21.19 -6.39 12.95
CA SER A 127 22.08 -5.35 12.42
C SER A 127 23.53 -5.84 12.47
N LEU A 128 24.23 -5.70 11.35
CA LEU A 128 25.66 -6.02 11.26
C LEU A 128 26.57 -4.90 11.80
N GLY A 129 26.01 -3.77 12.24
CA GLY A 129 26.78 -2.64 12.77
C GLY A 129 27.64 -1.91 11.73
N THR A 130 27.24 -1.95 10.46
CA THR A 130 27.93 -1.32 9.32
C THR A 130 27.00 -0.37 8.56
N ALA A 131 27.57 0.54 7.78
CA ALA A 131 26.84 1.36 6.82
C ALA A 131 26.69 0.67 5.45
N ASP A 132 27.33 -0.48 5.22
CA ASP A 132 27.29 -1.20 3.95
C ASP A 132 25.83 -1.54 3.56
N TRP A 133 25.46 -1.31 2.30
CA TRP A 133 24.19 -1.74 1.71
C TRP A 133 24.36 -3.12 1.11
N LEU A 134 23.58 -4.10 1.60
CA LEU A 134 23.63 -5.47 1.12
C LEU A 134 22.58 -5.66 0.01
N GLU A 135 23.01 -5.61 -1.25
CA GLU A 135 22.15 -5.63 -2.45
C GLU A 135 21.76 -7.04 -2.92
N GLY A 136 22.53 -8.06 -2.56
CA GLY A 136 22.32 -9.42 -2.99
C GLY A 136 22.57 -10.42 -1.88
N VAL A 137 21.78 -11.49 -1.82
CA VAL A 137 22.02 -12.64 -0.95
C VAL A 137 21.74 -13.94 -1.70
N ALA A 138 22.62 -14.92 -1.55
CA ALA A 138 22.44 -16.27 -2.07
C ALA A 138 22.96 -17.29 -1.07
N ALA A 139 22.43 -18.50 -1.14
CA ALA A 139 22.84 -19.58 -0.23
C ALA A 139 23.08 -20.89 -0.97
N SER A 140 24.11 -21.61 -0.54
CA SER A 140 24.29 -23.04 -0.79
C SER A 140 23.63 -23.84 0.33
N GLY A 141 23.79 -25.17 0.32
CA GLY A 141 23.31 -26.01 1.42
C GLY A 141 24.01 -25.76 2.77
N THR A 142 25.17 -25.09 2.78
CA THR A 142 26.00 -24.93 4.00
C THR A 142 26.48 -23.51 4.26
N LEU A 143 26.32 -22.58 3.31
CA LEU A 143 26.81 -21.22 3.43
C LEU A 143 25.85 -20.22 2.77
N ALA A 144 25.58 -19.12 3.45
CA ALA A 144 24.96 -17.93 2.90
C ALA A 144 26.04 -16.86 2.62
N VAL A 145 25.89 -16.14 1.51
CA VAL A 145 26.75 -15.04 1.08
C VAL A 145 25.87 -13.83 0.76
N ALA A 146 26.17 -12.70 1.39
CA ALA A 146 25.56 -11.40 1.09
C ALA A 146 26.61 -10.46 0.49
N VAL A 147 26.24 -9.69 -0.52
CA VAL A 147 27.13 -8.78 -1.24
C VAL A 147 26.53 -7.38 -1.35
N GLY A 148 27.37 -6.37 -1.50
CA GLY A 148 26.91 -4.99 -1.40
C GLY A 148 27.85 -3.92 -1.95
N ASP A 149 27.59 -2.68 -1.53
CA ASP A 149 28.41 -1.51 -1.84
C ASP A 149 29.82 -1.60 -1.21
N ASN A 150 30.74 -0.75 -1.68
CA ASN A 150 32.13 -0.69 -1.17
C ASN A 150 32.87 -2.04 -1.18
N GLY A 151 32.56 -2.93 -2.12
CA GLY A 151 33.10 -4.29 -2.17
C GLY A 151 32.71 -5.17 -0.99
N ALA A 152 31.60 -4.86 -0.31
CA ALA A 152 31.09 -5.63 0.81
C ALA A 152 30.75 -7.07 0.39
N ALA A 153 31.30 -8.03 1.13
CA ALA A 153 30.93 -9.43 1.07
C ALA A 153 30.90 -9.97 2.50
N TYR A 154 29.80 -10.61 2.87
CA TYR A 154 29.59 -11.22 4.19
C TYR A 154 29.20 -12.68 4.02
N THR A 155 29.69 -13.54 4.91
CA THR A 155 29.37 -14.96 4.87
C THR A 155 28.87 -15.48 6.21
N SER A 156 27.99 -16.49 6.14
CA SER A 156 27.42 -17.13 7.32
C SER A 156 27.12 -18.59 7.08
N SER A 157 27.57 -19.47 7.96
CA SER A 157 27.19 -20.90 7.98
C SER A 157 25.89 -21.17 8.74
N THR A 158 25.34 -20.15 9.40
CA THR A 158 24.15 -20.27 10.26
C THR A 158 23.00 -19.39 9.77
N GLY A 159 23.27 -18.34 8.99
CA GLY A 159 22.32 -17.30 8.64
C GLY A 159 22.12 -16.23 9.72
N THR A 160 22.64 -16.44 10.92
CA THR A 160 22.52 -15.50 12.07
C THR A 160 23.84 -14.89 12.50
N ASN A 161 24.97 -15.55 12.24
CA ASN A 161 26.30 -15.02 12.54
C ASN A 161 27.04 -14.74 11.24
N TRP A 162 27.25 -13.46 10.93
CA TRP A 162 27.84 -13.02 9.67
C TRP A 162 29.25 -12.48 9.89
N THR A 163 30.16 -12.83 8.96
CA THR A 163 31.55 -12.36 8.97
C THR A 163 31.84 -11.62 7.67
N ARG A 164 32.39 -10.40 7.76
CA ARG A 164 32.84 -9.64 6.59
C ARG A 164 34.11 -10.25 6.02
N GLU A 165 34.16 -10.47 4.71
CA GLU A 165 35.34 -10.97 4.00
C GLU A 165 36.16 -9.84 3.37
N THR A 166 37.42 -10.11 3.10
CA THR A 166 38.26 -9.24 2.26
C THR A 166 38.15 -9.69 0.81
N THR A 167 37.63 -8.81 -0.04
CA THR A 167 37.34 -9.10 -1.46
C THR A 167 38.48 -8.72 -2.40
N GLY A 168 39.28 -7.71 -2.05
CA GLY A 168 40.35 -7.18 -2.90
C GLY A 168 39.87 -6.21 -3.98
N PHE A 169 38.59 -5.81 -3.97
CA PHE A 169 38.00 -4.82 -4.85
C PHE A 169 36.97 -3.98 -4.09
N THR A 170 36.63 -2.80 -4.63
CA THR A 170 35.74 -1.83 -3.96
C THR A 170 34.49 -1.50 -4.76
N ASN A 171 34.31 -2.10 -5.94
CA ASN A 171 33.12 -1.90 -6.77
C ASN A 171 31.85 -2.27 -6.00
N TRP A 172 30.75 -1.60 -6.31
CA TRP A 172 29.44 -1.96 -5.80
C TRP A 172 28.97 -3.27 -6.45
N LEU A 173 28.77 -4.31 -5.64
CA LEU A 173 28.19 -5.58 -6.04
C LEU A 173 26.65 -5.49 -5.98
N ARG A 174 25.97 -5.88 -7.06
CA ARG A 174 24.52 -5.70 -7.26
C ARG A 174 23.72 -7.00 -7.20
N GLY A 175 24.40 -8.14 -7.36
CA GLY A 175 23.77 -9.45 -7.27
C GLY A 175 24.79 -10.54 -6.99
N VAL A 176 24.32 -11.61 -6.36
CA VAL A 176 25.09 -12.84 -6.11
C VAL A 176 24.20 -14.05 -6.37
N ALA A 177 24.78 -15.12 -6.91
CA ALA A 177 24.11 -16.40 -7.11
C ALA A 177 24.99 -17.53 -6.59
N ALA A 178 24.33 -18.56 -6.04
CA ALA A 178 24.96 -19.80 -5.62
C ALA A 178 24.64 -20.90 -6.65
N GLY A 179 25.63 -21.72 -7.00
CA GLY A 179 25.47 -22.81 -7.95
C GLY A 179 26.73 -23.66 -8.03
N ASN A 180 26.58 -24.97 -8.19
CA ASN A 180 27.72 -25.90 -8.36
C ASN A 180 28.84 -25.71 -7.30
N ASN A 181 28.46 -25.54 -6.03
CA ASN A 181 29.36 -25.30 -4.88
C ASN A 181 30.23 -24.03 -4.95
N ILE A 182 29.87 -23.08 -5.79
CA ILE A 182 30.49 -21.76 -5.86
C ILE A 182 29.46 -20.65 -5.74
N PHE A 183 29.95 -19.44 -5.49
CA PHE A 183 29.21 -18.19 -5.55
C PHE A 183 29.79 -17.32 -6.66
N VAL A 184 28.92 -16.65 -7.39
CA VAL A 184 29.27 -15.65 -8.39
C VAL A 184 28.62 -14.34 -7.98
N ALA A 185 29.40 -13.28 -7.83
CA ALA A 185 28.91 -11.91 -7.63
C ALA A 185 29.16 -11.07 -8.88
N VAL A 186 28.23 -10.15 -9.16
CA VAL A 186 28.32 -9.22 -10.28
C VAL A 186 28.05 -7.79 -9.82
N GLY A 187 28.58 -6.80 -10.53
CA GLY A 187 28.41 -5.42 -10.12
C GLY A 187 28.89 -4.37 -11.13
N GLU A 188 29.29 -3.23 -10.59
CA GLU A 188 29.66 -2.05 -11.38
C GLU A 188 30.89 -2.28 -12.25
N ARG A 189 30.89 -1.57 -13.39
CA ARG A 189 31.94 -1.58 -14.41
C ARG A 189 32.27 -2.98 -14.95
N GLY A 190 31.24 -3.82 -15.09
CA GLY A 190 31.37 -5.18 -15.62
C GLY A 190 32.06 -6.16 -14.67
N LEU A 191 32.15 -5.84 -13.37
CA LEU A 191 32.78 -6.73 -12.40
C LEU A 191 32.02 -8.06 -12.32
N ILE A 192 32.78 -9.15 -12.42
CA ILE A 192 32.36 -10.50 -12.07
C ILE A 192 33.42 -11.07 -11.13
N ALA A 193 32.99 -11.67 -10.01
CA ALA A 193 33.88 -12.34 -9.08
C ALA A 193 33.31 -13.70 -8.68
N THR A 194 34.17 -14.72 -8.61
CA THR A 194 33.84 -16.08 -8.21
C THR A 194 34.43 -16.38 -6.82
N ARG A 195 33.73 -17.21 -6.05
CA ARG A 195 34.16 -17.67 -4.73
C ARG A 195 33.75 -19.12 -4.53
N ALA A 196 34.71 -20.03 -4.32
CA ALA A 196 34.39 -21.39 -3.87
C ALA A 196 33.80 -21.36 -2.45
N ALA A 197 32.97 -22.33 -2.07
CA ALA A 197 32.31 -22.34 -0.75
C ALA A 197 33.28 -22.09 0.45
N ASN A 198 34.52 -22.58 0.35
CA ASN A 198 35.60 -22.42 1.33
C ASN A 198 36.82 -21.63 0.79
N GLY A 199 36.67 -20.86 -0.29
CA GLY A 199 37.75 -20.14 -0.96
C GLY A 199 37.65 -18.63 -0.85
N ASN A 200 38.68 -17.95 -1.39
CA ASN A 200 38.71 -16.49 -1.55
C ASN A 200 38.00 -16.05 -2.84
N TRP A 201 37.69 -14.76 -2.93
CA TRP A 201 37.18 -14.14 -4.15
C TRP A 201 38.26 -14.04 -5.24
N SER A 202 37.90 -14.36 -6.47
CA SER A 202 38.70 -14.15 -7.67
C SER A 202 37.91 -13.39 -8.73
N VAL A 203 38.50 -12.33 -9.29
CA VAL A 203 37.89 -11.56 -10.38
C VAL A 203 37.99 -12.33 -11.70
N GLU A 204 36.91 -12.36 -12.45
CA GLU A 204 36.82 -12.98 -13.78
C GLU A 204 36.67 -11.90 -14.86
N THR A 205 37.17 -12.20 -16.08
CA THR A 205 36.99 -11.31 -17.22
C THR A 205 35.57 -11.42 -17.77
N SER A 206 34.81 -10.33 -17.74
CA SER A 206 33.45 -10.25 -18.29
C SER A 206 33.39 -9.86 -19.76
N GLY A 207 34.41 -9.14 -20.25
CA GLY A 207 34.45 -8.59 -21.61
C GLY A 207 33.56 -7.35 -21.82
N THR A 208 33.02 -6.75 -20.76
CA THR A 208 32.18 -5.55 -20.82
C THR A 208 32.56 -4.54 -19.73
N VAL A 209 32.20 -3.26 -19.95
CA VAL A 209 32.29 -2.19 -18.95
C VAL A 209 30.92 -1.77 -18.41
N GLN A 210 29.84 -2.33 -18.95
CA GLN A 210 28.48 -2.04 -18.49
C GLN A 210 28.26 -2.60 -17.09
N HIS A 211 27.41 -1.96 -16.29
CA HIS A 211 27.08 -2.48 -14.96
C HIS A 211 26.25 -3.75 -15.10
N LEU A 212 26.58 -4.76 -14.30
CA LEU A 212 25.83 -5.99 -14.19
C LEU A 212 24.95 -5.91 -12.95
N ASN A 213 23.64 -6.07 -13.14
CA ASN A 213 22.63 -5.83 -12.12
C ASN A 213 22.20 -7.11 -11.39
N ARG A 214 22.21 -8.27 -12.07
CA ARG A 214 21.81 -9.54 -11.47
C ARG A 214 22.54 -10.72 -12.10
N VAL A 215 22.77 -11.75 -11.30
CA VAL A 215 23.29 -13.05 -11.73
C VAL A 215 22.39 -14.14 -11.19
N ALA A 216 22.19 -15.21 -11.96
CA ALA A 216 21.45 -16.40 -11.55
C ALA A 216 22.19 -17.66 -12.02
N PHE A 217 22.09 -18.73 -11.22
CA PHE A 217 22.50 -20.07 -11.65
C PHE A 217 21.27 -20.80 -12.18
N ILE A 218 21.24 -21.08 -13.49
CA ILE A 218 20.09 -21.69 -14.16
C ILE A 218 20.55 -22.96 -14.86
N GLY A 219 19.97 -24.08 -14.44
CA GLY A 219 20.33 -25.41 -14.89
C GLY A 219 21.79 -25.76 -14.56
N THR A 220 22.70 -25.50 -15.49
CA THR A 220 24.15 -25.77 -15.33
C THR A 220 25.04 -24.56 -15.58
N GLN A 221 24.45 -23.39 -15.82
CA GLN A 221 25.17 -22.20 -16.25
C GLN A 221 24.89 -21.01 -15.33
N PHE A 222 25.86 -20.09 -15.25
CA PHE A 222 25.63 -18.78 -14.66
C PHE A 222 25.25 -17.80 -15.76
N TRP A 223 24.24 -16.98 -15.48
CA TRP A 223 23.75 -15.94 -16.36
C TRP A 223 23.80 -14.60 -15.66
N ALA A 224 24.38 -13.58 -16.28
CA ALA A 224 24.43 -12.22 -15.76
C ALA A 224 23.72 -11.27 -16.72
N VAL A 225 22.90 -10.37 -16.17
CA VAL A 225 22.18 -9.34 -16.91
C VAL A 225 22.52 -7.95 -16.37
N GLY A 226 22.49 -6.94 -17.23
CA GLY A 226 22.92 -5.60 -16.86
C GLY A 226 22.45 -4.48 -17.77
N ASP A 227 23.11 -3.34 -17.64
CA ASP A 227 22.81 -2.13 -18.37
C ASP A 227 23.07 -2.27 -19.87
N ALA A 228 22.45 -1.40 -20.67
CA ALA A 228 22.57 -1.38 -22.13
C ALA A 228 22.27 -2.74 -22.81
N GLY A 229 21.33 -3.51 -22.25
CA GLY A 229 20.93 -4.82 -22.78
C GLY A 229 21.97 -5.93 -22.60
N THR A 230 22.94 -5.77 -21.71
CA THR A 230 24.03 -6.74 -21.53
C THR A 230 23.52 -8.06 -20.97
N VAL A 231 23.76 -9.17 -21.68
CA VAL A 231 23.50 -10.54 -21.21
C VAL A 231 24.76 -11.39 -21.43
N LEU A 232 25.30 -11.95 -20.34
CA LEU A 232 26.47 -12.82 -20.37
C LEU A 232 26.11 -14.20 -19.81
N VAL A 233 26.74 -15.24 -20.34
CA VAL A 233 26.61 -16.62 -19.86
C VAL A 233 27.98 -17.22 -19.59
N ALA A 234 28.09 -18.05 -18.56
CA ALA A 234 29.29 -18.77 -18.18
C ALA A 234 29.01 -20.25 -17.90
N ASN A 235 30.07 -21.04 -17.85
CA ASN A 235 29.98 -22.45 -17.48
C ASN A 235 29.60 -22.64 -15.99
N SER A 236 29.40 -23.89 -15.57
CA SER A 236 29.05 -24.26 -14.20
C SER A 236 30.08 -23.86 -13.14
N SER A 237 31.30 -23.50 -13.54
CA SER A 237 32.36 -23.01 -12.64
C SER A 237 32.39 -21.48 -12.55
N GLY A 238 31.43 -20.77 -13.15
CA GLY A 238 31.38 -19.31 -13.14
C GLY A 238 32.50 -18.66 -13.95
N LYS A 239 33.09 -19.41 -14.90
CA LYS A 239 34.21 -18.99 -15.74
C LYS A 239 33.84 -19.03 -17.22
N ASN A 240 34.70 -18.44 -18.05
CA ASN A 240 34.53 -18.34 -19.51
C ASN A 240 33.25 -17.59 -19.90
N TRP A 241 33.10 -16.38 -19.39
CA TRP A 241 31.96 -15.52 -19.70
C TRP A 241 31.97 -15.10 -21.17
N SER A 242 30.82 -15.25 -21.83
CA SER A 242 30.62 -14.79 -23.19
C SER A 242 29.27 -14.09 -23.34
N PRO A 243 29.16 -13.10 -24.24
CA PRO A 243 27.88 -12.46 -24.52
C PRO A 243 26.93 -13.41 -25.24
N VAL A 244 25.65 -13.33 -24.87
CA VAL A 244 24.58 -14.09 -25.53
C VAL A 244 24.26 -13.46 -26.88
N THR A 245 24.39 -14.22 -27.95
CA THR A 245 24.08 -13.77 -29.31
C THR A 245 22.58 -13.79 -29.59
N GLY A 246 22.09 -12.85 -30.40
CA GLY A 246 20.67 -12.81 -30.80
C GLY A 246 19.73 -12.18 -29.77
N PHE A 247 20.27 -11.60 -28.70
CA PHE A 247 19.54 -10.76 -27.75
C PHE A 247 19.85 -9.29 -28.05
N ILE A 248 18.84 -8.51 -28.47
CA ILE A 248 19.03 -7.12 -28.91
C ILE A 248 18.08 -6.22 -28.14
N THR A 249 18.64 -5.39 -27.26
CA THR A 249 17.98 -4.26 -26.61
C THR A 249 19.03 -3.27 -26.12
N THR A 250 18.60 -2.05 -25.80
CA THR A 250 19.43 -1.03 -25.13
C THR A 250 18.92 -0.72 -23.72
N ASN A 251 17.80 -1.32 -23.32
CA ASN A 251 17.22 -1.10 -22.00
C ASN A 251 18.08 -1.76 -20.90
N ALA A 252 18.03 -1.18 -19.70
CA ALA A 252 18.67 -1.79 -18.54
C ALA A 252 17.90 -3.06 -18.11
N LEU A 253 18.63 -4.15 -17.88
CA LEU A 253 18.09 -5.43 -17.45
C LEU A 253 18.33 -5.60 -15.95
N ASN A 254 17.33 -6.08 -15.23
CA ASN A 254 17.32 -6.12 -13.77
C ASN A 254 17.28 -7.53 -13.19
N ALA A 255 16.66 -8.49 -13.88
CA ALA A 255 16.57 -9.86 -13.39
C ALA A 255 16.51 -10.89 -14.51
N ILE A 256 16.94 -12.10 -14.18
CA ILE A 256 16.81 -13.29 -15.00
C ILE A 256 16.38 -14.47 -14.12
N ALA A 257 15.46 -15.29 -14.61
CA ALA A 257 15.04 -16.52 -13.95
C ALA A 257 14.59 -17.56 -14.97
N GLY A 258 14.56 -18.83 -14.57
CA GLY A 258 14.06 -19.88 -15.45
C GLY A 258 14.65 -21.26 -15.22
N THR A 259 14.60 -22.06 -16.28
CA THR A 259 15.19 -23.38 -16.44
C THR A 259 16.02 -23.41 -17.73
N ASN A 260 16.63 -24.56 -18.05
CA ASN A 260 17.35 -24.72 -19.34
C ASN A 260 16.44 -24.48 -20.56
N ASP A 261 15.15 -24.79 -20.44
CA ASP A 261 14.21 -24.72 -21.55
C ASP A 261 13.35 -23.46 -21.51
N TYR A 262 13.33 -22.71 -20.41
CA TYR A 262 12.45 -21.56 -20.26
C TYR A 262 13.16 -20.46 -19.49
N LEU A 263 13.59 -19.40 -20.17
CA LEU A 263 14.25 -18.25 -19.57
C LEU A 263 13.39 -17.01 -19.71
N VAL A 264 13.30 -16.22 -18.64
CA VAL A 264 12.76 -14.87 -18.68
C VAL A 264 13.83 -13.88 -18.24
N ILE A 265 14.01 -12.82 -19.01
CA ILE A 265 14.81 -11.65 -18.66
C ILE A 265 13.88 -10.44 -18.59
N VAL A 266 14.00 -9.66 -17.53
CA VAL A 266 13.19 -8.45 -17.35
C VAL A 266 14.04 -7.25 -16.97
N GLY A 267 13.52 -6.05 -17.25
CA GLY A 267 14.23 -4.80 -17.04
C GLY A 267 13.33 -3.57 -17.07
N ASP A 268 13.93 -2.42 -17.35
CA ASP A 268 13.17 -1.21 -17.63
C ASP A 268 12.44 -1.35 -18.96
N ARG A 269 11.10 -1.42 -18.92
CA ARG A 269 10.25 -1.51 -20.11
C ARG A 269 10.66 -2.68 -21.01
N GLU A 270 11.01 -3.80 -20.38
CA GLU A 270 11.61 -4.94 -21.07
C GLU A 270 11.16 -6.26 -20.43
N VAL A 271 10.62 -7.16 -21.25
CA VAL A 271 10.28 -8.54 -20.90
C VAL A 271 10.62 -9.42 -22.09
N ARG A 272 11.63 -10.28 -21.92
CA ARG A 272 12.16 -11.16 -22.95
C ARG A 272 12.02 -12.60 -22.51
N LEU A 273 11.58 -13.45 -23.43
CA LEU A 273 11.43 -14.88 -23.19
C LEU A 273 12.26 -15.68 -24.18
N GLN A 274 12.86 -16.77 -23.71
CA GLN A 274 13.44 -17.81 -24.58
C GLN A 274 12.83 -19.15 -24.20
N THR A 275 12.44 -19.94 -25.21
CA THR A 275 11.93 -21.30 -25.02
C THR A 275 12.80 -22.29 -25.79
N ALA A 276 13.21 -23.38 -25.14
CA ALA A 276 13.98 -24.51 -25.67
C ALA A 276 15.20 -24.08 -26.51
N GLY A 277 15.94 -23.07 -26.05
CA GLY A 277 17.10 -22.51 -26.76
C GLY A 277 16.79 -21.81 -28.08
N GLY A 278 15.52 -21.50 -28.36
CA GLY A 278 15.07 -20.78 -29.56
C GLY A 278 15.44 -19.30 -29.56
N ALA A 279 14.84 -18.53 -30.46
CA ALA A 279 15.04 -17.08 -30.51
C ALA A 279 14.39 -16.38 -29.31
N TRP A 280 14.98 -15.26 -28.87
CA TRP A 280 14.38 -14.40 -27.86
C TRP A 280 13.17 -13.66 -28.42
N THR A 281 12.06 -13.69 -27.69
CA THR A 281 10.83 -12.98 -28.03
C THR A 281 10.65 -11.73 -27.17
N ASP A 282 10.03 -10.70 -27.76
CA ASP A 282 9.61 -9.48 -27.08
C ASP A 282 8.19 -9.65 -26.58
N GLU A 283 8.02 -9.84 -25.27
CA GLU A 283 6.71 -10.14 -24.72
C GLU A 283 5.82 -8.88 -24.63
N ILE A 284 6.42 -7.69 -24.60
CA ILE A 284 5.71 -6.40 -24.60
C ILE A 284 5.14 -6.09 -25.98
N ARG A 285 5.91 -6.39 -27.03
CA ARG A 285 5.51 -6.17 -28.43
C ARG A 285 4.88 -7.41 -29.06
N SER A 286 4.53 -8.41 -28.26
CA SER A 286 3.88 -9.62 -28.76
C SER A 286 2.49 -9.31 -29.32
N ASN A 287 2.07 -10.01 -30.38
CA ASN A 287 0.73 -9.89 -30.97
C ASN A 287 -0.31 -10.78 -30.26
N THR A 288 -0.06 -11.13 -29.00
CA THR A 288 -0.95 -11.94 -28.20
C THR A 288 -2.13 -11.11 -27.70
N ASN A 289 -3.21 -11.77 -27.28
CA ASN A 289 -4.34 -11.08 -26.65
C ASN A 289 -4.04 -10.56 -25.23
N SER A 290 -2.88 -10.91 -24.66
CA SER A 290 -2.46 -10.52 -23.30
C SER A 290 -0.94 -10.34 -23.26
N PRO A 291 -0.40 -9.30 -23.93
CA PRO A 291 1.03 -9.03 -23.94
C PRO A 291 1.49 -8.54 -22.57
N ALA A 292 2.80 -8.62 -22.31
CA ALA A 292 3.37 -8.01 -21.12
C ALA A 292 3.20 -6.48 -21.20
N PRO A 293 2.73 -5.81 -20.13
CA PRO A 293 2.65 -4.36 -20.12
C PRO A 293 4.04 -3.71 -20.08
N ASN A 294 4.12 -2.50 -20.64
CA ASN A 294 5.34 -1.72 -20.78
C ASN A 294 5.77 -1.06 -19.44
N TRP A 295 6.21 -1.87 -18.48
CA TRP A 295 6.60 -1.45 -17.12
C TRP A 295 8.05 -1.76 -16.78
N THR A 296 8.51 -1.23 -15.65
CA THR A 296 9.82 -1.54 -15.07
C THR A 296 9.68 -2.69 -14.07
N PHE A 297 10.37 -3.79 -14.35
CA PHE A 297 10.43 -4.97 -13.48
C PHE A 297 11.81 -5.08 -12.85
N TYR A 298 11.86 -5.41 -11.56
CA TYR A 298 13.11 -5.55 -10.81
C TYR A 298 13.44 -7.01 -10.49
N SER A 299 12.43 -7.87 -10.43
CA SER A 299 12.58 -9.25 -10.02
C SER A 299 11.89 -10.20 -10.99
N ALA A 300 12.48 -11.37 -11.17
CA ALA A 300 11.91 -12.51 -11.88
C ALA A 300 12.15 -13.78 -11.07
N SER A 301 11.18 -14.70 -11.06
CA SER A 301 11.25 -15.98 -10.38
C SER A 301 10.59 -17.07 -11.22
N TRP A 302 11.07 -18.31 -11.09
CA TRP A 302 10.44 -19.49 -11.66
C TRP A 302 9.78 -20.33 -10.56
N GLN A 303 8.51 -20.70 -10.75
CA GLN A 303 7.75 -21.51 -9.78
C GLN A 303 7.20 -22.78 -10.43
N GLY A 304 8.09 -23.64 -10.91
CA GLY A 304 7.76 -24.97 -11.44
C GLY A 304 7.17 -24.97 -12.85
N SER A 305 6.10 -24.21 -13.09
CA SER A 305 5.40 -24.11 -14.39
C SER A 305 5.14 -22.69 -14.87
N LEU A 306 5.49 -21.68 -14.05
CA LEU A 306 5.10 -20.29 -14.25
C LEU A 306 6.29 -19.36 -14.02
N HIS A 307 6.39 -18.34 -14.88
CA HIS A 307 7.26 -17.20 -14.64
C HIS A 307 6.50 -16.13 -13.86
N PHE A 308 7.09 -15.66 -12.78
CA PHE A 308 6.59 -14.54 -12.00
C PHE A 308 7.55 -13.38 -12.09
N ILE A 309 7.04 -12.23 -12.51
CA ILE A 309 7.85 -11.01 -12.62
C ILE A 309 7.17 -9.90 -11.82
N ALA A 310 7.97 -9.09 -11.13
CA ALA A 310 7.47 -8.03 -10.28
C ALA A 310 8.40 -6.81 -10.30
N GLY A 311 7.86 -5.66 -9.93
CA GLY A 311 8.66 -4.44 -9.86
C GLY A 311 7.94 -3.25 -9.26
N ARG A 312 7.96 -2.15 -10.00
CA ARG A 312 7.50 -0.83 -9.53
C ARG A 312 6.06 -0.91 -9.01
N SER A 313 5.80 -0.35 -7.83
CA SER A 313 4.44 -0.14 -7.30
C SER A 313 3.61 -1.41 -7.11
N GLY A 314 4.26 -2.46 -6.62
CA GLY A 314 3.68 -3.77 -6.34
C GLY A 314 3.11 -4.44 -7.60
N MET A 315 3.55 -4.02 -8.78
CA MET A 315 3.14 -4.63 -10.03
C MET A 315 3.71 -6.03 -10.12
N MET A 316 2.83 -6.99 -10.37
CA MET A 316 3.19 -8.39 -10.58
C MET A 316 2.46 -8.94 -11.81
N LEU A 317 3.12 -9.84 -12.51
CA LEU A 317 2.57 -10.58 -13.64
C LEU A 317 2.93 -12.05 -13.53
N GLU A 318 2.03 -12.87 -14.05
CA GLU A 318 2.19 -14.30 -14.25
C GLU A 318 2.24 -14.59 -15.75
N GLY A 319 3.30 -15.27 -16.18
CA GLY A 319 3.44 -15.79 -17.53
C GLY A 319 2.93 -17.23 -17.59
N ILE A 320 1.80 -17.43 -18.28
CA ILE A 320 1.10 -18.72 -18.37
C ILE A 320 1.12 -19.23 -19.82
N LYS A 321 1.29 -20.53 -20.00
CA LYS A 321 1.04 -21.22 -21.29
C LYS A 321 -0.15 -22.15 -21.18
N THR A 322 -1.00 -22.17 -22.20
CA THR A 322 -2.13 -23.11 -22.28
C THR A 322 -1.70 -24.50 -22.79
N ASN A 323 -0.60 -24.57 -23.53
CA ASN A 323 0.11 -25.79 -23.92
C ASN A 323 1.52 -25.43 -24.43
N ALA A 324 2.36 -26.43 -24.72
CA ALA A 324 3.75 -26.22 -25.13
C ALA A 324 3.93 -25.36 -26.40
N ALA A 325 2.97 -25.40 -27.33
CA ALA A 325 3.01 -24.67 -28.60
C ALA A 325 2.37 -23.26 -28.53
N ALA A 326 1.62 -22.97 -27.46
CA ALA A 326 0.95 -21.69 -27.30
C ALA A 326 1.94 -20.57 -26.92
N PRO A 327 1.68 -19.32 -27.34
CA PRO A 327 2.41 -18.17 -26.82
C PRO A 327 2.16 -18.03 -25.32
N THR A 328 3.11 -17.41 -24.62
CA THR A 328 2.94 -17.05 -23.22
C THR A 328 1.95 -15.90 -23.12
N LEU A 329 0.97 -16.03 -22.22
CA LEU A 329 0.03 -14.98 -21.86
C LEU A 329 0.47 -14.35 -20.54
N TRP A 330 0.54 -13.03 -20.51
CA TRP A 330 0.93 -12.29 -19.32
C TRP A 330 -0.31 -11.70 -18.66
N THR A 331 -0.62 -12.17 -17.46
CA THR A 331 -1.83 -11.76 -16.73
C THR A 331 -1.48 -11.22 -15.35
N GLN A 332 -2.32 -10.32 -14.86
CA GLN A 332 -2.30 -9.92 -13.47
C GLN A 332 -3.40 -10.66 -12.73
N ARG A 333 -3.10 -11.20 -11.55
CA ARG A 333 -4.13 -11.78 -10.67
C ARG A 333 -5.07 -10.72 -10.12
N GLN A 334 -4.57 -9.50 -9.95
CA GLN A 334 -5.34 -8.33 -9.54
C GLN A 334 -4.97 -7.15 -10.42
N VAL A 335 -5.96 -6.40 -10.91
CA VAL A 335 -5.77 -5.19 -11.72
C VAL A 335 -6.21 -3.93 -10.94
N PRO A 336 -5.46 -3.49 -9.91
CA PRO A 336 -5.83 -2.27 -9.21
C PRO A 336 -5.57 -1.02 -10.06
N ILE A 337 -6.42 -0.03 -9.86
CA ILE A 337 -6.24 1.30 -10.44
C ILE A 337 -5.02 1.95 -9.83
N ARG A 338 -4.08 2.40 -10.68
CA ARG A 338 -2.84 3.07 -10.26
C ARG A 338 -2.75 4.49 -10.80
N ASN A 339 -3.87 5.09 -11.18
CA ASN A 339 -3.93 6.50 -11.53
C ASN A 339 -3.65 7.35 -10.30
N TRP A 340 -2.96 8.48 -10.45
CA TRP A 340 -2.67 9.34 -9.30
C TRP A 340 -3.95 9.86 -8.68
N LEU A 341 -4.02 9.91 -7.36
CA LEU A 341 -5.13 10.49 -6.61
C LEU A 341 -4.67 11.81 -6.01
N TRP A 342 -5.34 12.91 -6.39
CA TRP A 342 -4.97 14.29 -6.04
C TRP A 342 -5.73 14.83 -4.83
N ASP A 343 -6.90 14.28 -4.54
CA ASP A 343 -7.69 14.67 -3.38
C ASP A 343 -8.58 13.53 -2.90
N VAL A 344 -8.92 13.56 -1.61
CA VAL A 344 -9.89 12.66 -0.98
C VAL A 344 -10.74 13.47 0.01
N LEU A 345 -12.02 13.15 0.04
CA LEU A 345 -13.01 13.70 0.95
C LEU A 345 -13.71 12.56 1.69
N ARG A 346 -13.90 12.74 3.00
CA ARG A 346 -14.81 11.91 3.81
C ARG A 346 -16.18 12.57 3.85
N LEU A 347 -17.20 11.85 3.40
CA LEU A 347 -18.61 12.15 3.65
C LEU A 347 -19.11 11.28 4.82
N PRO A 348 -20.31 11.51 5.38
CA PRO A 348 -20.82 10.70 6.49
C PRO A 348 -20.84 9.19 6.23
N GLU A 349 -21.06 8.77 4.99
CA GLU A 349 -21.22 7.35 4.63
C GLU A 349 -19.99 6.76 3.94
N PHE A 350 -19.37 7.45 2.97
CA PHE A 350 -18.22 6.93 2.22
C PHE A 350 -17.08 7.96 2.04
N TYR A 351 -15.94 7.49 1.55
CA TYR A 351 -14.82 8.28 1.06
C TYR A 351 -14.95 8.43 -0.46
N VAL A 352 -14.56 9.57 -1.00
CA VAL A 352 -14.44 9.80 -2.44
C VAL A 352 -13.08 10.41 -2.75
N ALA A 353 -12.37 9.83 -3.71
CA ALA A 353 -11.08 10.31 -4.19
C ALA A 353 -11.14 10.61 -5.68
N ALA A 354 -10.41 11.63 -6.13
CA ALA A 354 -10.35 12.05 -7.52
C ALA A 354 -8.90 12.08 -8.04
N GLY A 355 -8.72 11.79 -9.33
CA GLY A 355 -7.41 11.49 -9.89
C GLY A 355 -7.23 11.67 -11.39
N ASP A 356 -6.09 11.21 -11.89
CA ASP A 356 -5.74 11.21 -13.32
C ASP A 356 -6.70 10.36 -14.16
N ARG A 357 -6.78 10.63 -15.47
CA ARG A 357 -7.59 9.85 -16.43
C ARG A 357 -9.06 9.72 -16.01
N GLY A 358 -9.64 10.83 -15.52
CA GLY A 358 -11.02 10.90 -15.06
C GLY A 358 -11.30 10.00 -13.85
N THR A 359 -10.27 9.54 -13.13
CA THR A 359 -10.47 8.58 -12.03
C THR A 359 -11.25 9.23 -10.92
N VAL A 360 -12.38 8.63 -10.56
CA VAL A 360 -13.07 8.83 -9.29
C VAL A 360 -13.18 7.48 -8.62
N MET A 361 -12.81 7.40 -7.34
CA MET A 361 -12.90 6.17 -6.57
C MET A 361 -13.68 6.41 -5.29
N THR A 362 -14.51 5.45 -4.88
CA THR A 362 -15.23 5.51 -3.60
C THR A 362 -14.91 4.33 -2.70
N SER A 363 -15.14 4.52 -1.40
CA SER A 363 -14.95 3.47 -0.41
C SER A 363 -15.86 3.70 0.81
N GLY A 364 -16.60 2.68 1.25
CA GLY A 364 -17.38 2.80 2.48
C GLY A 364 -16.54 2.75 3.77
N ASP A 365 -15.44 2.00 3.75
CA ASP A 365 -14.67 1.59 4.93
C ASP A 365 -13.19 2.03 4.90
N GLY A 366 -12.75 2.66 3.82
CA GLY A 366 -11.36 3.03 3.57
C GLY A 366 -10.45 1.85 3.22
N VAL A 367 -10.98 0.62 3.17
CA VAL A 367 -10.29 -0.64 2.84
C VAL A 367 -10.54 -1.01 1.38
N ASN A 368 -11.81 -1.04 0.99
CA ASN A 368 -12.29 -1.45 -0.31
C ASN A 368 -12.58 -0.24 -1.16
N TRP A 369 -11.84 -0.08 -2.25
CA TRP A 369 -12.02 1.03 -3.17
C TRP A 369 -12.53 0.55 -4.51
N GLU A 370 -13.57 1.22 -4.98
CA GLU A 370 -14.25 0.95 -6.25
C GLU A 370 -14.04 2.12 -7.21
N LEU A 371 -14.00 1.85 -8.51
CA LEU A 371 -13.91 2.86 -9.55
C LEU A 371 -15.32 3.30 -9.94
N GLU A 372 -15.56 4.61 -9.91
CA GLU A 372 -16.80 5.16 -10.39
C GLU A 372 -16.75 5.41 -11.90
N LEU A 373 -17.91 5.26 -12.54
CA LEU A 373 -18.09 5.64 -13.93
C LEU A 373 -18.18 7.16 -14.03
N VAL A 374 -17.35 7.74 -14.90
CA VAL A 374 -17.42 9.16 -15.27
C VAL A 374 -17.85 9.31 -16.73
N PRO A 375 -18.42 10.45 -17.13
CA PRO A 375 -18.77 10.72 -18.53
C PRO A 375 -17.56 10.61 -19.46
N ASP A 376 -17.77 10.16 -20.70
CA ASP A 376 -16.72 10.00 -21.72
C ASP A 376 -15.85 11.25 -21.90
N ALA A 377 -16.47 12.45 -21.82
CA ALA A 377 -15.78 13.74 -21.93
C ALA A 377 -14.74 13.99 -20.82
N ALA A 378 -14.78 13.22 -19.74
CA ALA A 378 -13.92 13.33 -18.56
C ALA A 378 -12.82 12.26 -18.50
N THR A 379 -12.92 11.18 -19.29
CA THR A 379 -12.04 9.99 -19.21
C THR A 379 -10.55 10.27 -19.41
N ASN A 380 -10.20 11.37 -20.09
CA ASN A 380 -8.80 11.80 -20.29
C ASN A 380 -8.41 13.04 -19.45
N SER A 381 -9.28 13.49 -18.55
CA SER A 381 -9.02 14.68 -17.72
C SER A 381 -8.20 14.31 -16.48
N VAL A 382 -7.46 15.27 -15.92
CA VAL A 382 -6.87 15.14 -14.59
C VAL A 382 -7.78 15.83 -13.59
N LEU A 383 -8.38 15.10 -12.66
CA LEU A 383 -9.21 15.66 -11.60
C LEU A 383 -8.32 15.99 -10.40
N LEU A 384 -8.15 17.28 -10.11
CA LEU A 384 -7.17 17.81 -9.16
C LEU A 384 -7.74 18.06 -7.76
N GLY A 385 -9.07 18.21 -7.64
CA GLY A 385 -9.73 18.48 -6.37
C GLY A 385 -11.15 17.95 -6.32
N ILE A 386 -11.59 17.60 -5.10
CA ILE A 386 -12.92 17.07 -4.80
C ILE A 386 -13.50 17.80 -3.59
N GLY A 387 -14.77 18.16 -3.65
CA GLY A 387 -15.46 18.84 -2.56
C GLY A 387 -16.97 18.71 -2.69
N GLY A 388 -17.70 19.07 -1.63
CA GLY A 388 -19.16 19.05 -1.66
C GLY A 388 -19.77 18.45 -0.40
N THR A 389 -21.00 17.99 -0.53
CA THR A 389 -21.75 17.27 0.51
C THR A 389 -22.43 16.05 -0.09
N THR A 390 -23.12 15.26 0.74
CA THR A 390 -23.97 14.16 0.26
C THR A 390 -25.08 14.61 -0.68
N ASN A 391 -25.41 15.90 -0.71
CA ASN A 391 -26.43 16.47 -1.61
C ASN A 391 -25.86 17.00 -2.93
N GLY A 392 -24.54 16.96 -3.11
CA GLY A 392 -23.90 17.42 -4.34
C GLY A 392 -22.38 17.48 -4.22
N LEU A 393 -21.70 16.60 -4.96
CA LEU A 393 -20.25 16.54 -5.07
C LEU A 393 -19.76 17.21 -6.34
N VAL A 394 -18.59 17.84 -6.26
CA VAL A 394 -17.91 18.50 -7.37
C VAL A 394 -16.47 17.99 -7.43
N ALA A 395 -16.10 17.42 -8.57
CA ALA A 395 -14.71 17.18 -8.94
C ALA A 395 -14.28 18.25 -9.94
N ALA A 396 -13.14 18.89 -9.70
CA ALA A 396 -12.59 19.94 -10.56
C ALA A 396 -11.21 19.53 -11.09
N GLY A 397 -10.89 19.91 -12.32
CA GLY A 397 -9.69 19.42 -12.97
C GLY A 397 -9.20 20.20 -14.19
N SER A 398 -8.32 19.54 -14.94
CA SER A 398 -7.59 20.10 -16.09
C SER A 398 -8.52 20.64 -17.17
N GLY A 399 -8.13 21.71 -17.86
CA GLY A 399 -8.86 22.20 -19.02
C GLY A 399 -10.26 22.72 -18.71
N GLY A 400 -10.46 23.29 -17.52
CA GLY A 400 -11.75 23.81 -17.06
C GLY A 400 -12.77 22.72 -16.73
N ARG A 401 -12.34 21.48 -16.50
CA ARG A 401 -13.25 20.36 -16.29
C ARG A 401 -13.89 20.42 -14.91
N ILE A 402 -15.21 20.32 -14.88
CA ILE A 402 -16.00 20.12 -13.67
C ILE A 402 -16.92 18.92 -13.89
N LEU A 403 -16.88 17.99 -12.95
CA LEU A 403 -17.88 16.94 -12.81
C LEU A 403 -18.74 17.23 -11.58
N PHE A 404 -20.03 17.06 -11.73
CA PHE A 404 -20.99 17.23 -10.65
C PHE A 404 -21.74 15.93 -10.44
N SER A 405 -21.84 15.49 -9.18
CA SER A 405 -22.69 14.38 -8.81
C SER A 405 -23.81 14.85 -7.88
N PRO A 406 -25.07 14.90 -8.35
CA PRO A 406 -26.22 15.25 -7.53
C PRO A 406 -26.70 14.09 -6.65
N ALA A 407 -27.37 14.39 -5.54
CA ALA A 407 -28.18 13.42 -4.84
C ALA A 407 -29.53 13.25 -5.56
N ILE A 408 -29.68 12.19 -6.35
CA ILE A 408 -30.95 11.85 -7.02
C ILE A 408 -31.49 10.56 -6.41
N ALA A 409 -32.81 10.48 -6.26
CA ALA A 409 -33.48 9.22 -6.00
C ALA A 409 -33.73 8.52 -7.35
N THR A 410 -33.16 7.33 -7.53
CA THR A 410 -33.37 6.48 -8.70
C THR A 410 -34.21 5.26 -8.33
N ASN A 411 -35.01 4.79 -9.29
CA ASN A 411 -35.80 3.58 -9.11
C ASN A 411 -34.94 2.35 -9.42
N VAL A 412 -34.71 1.51 -8.42
CA VAL A 412 -34.09 0.19 -8.56
C VAL A 412 -35.17 -0.86 -8.70
N VAL A 413 -35.22 -1.49 -9.87
CA VAL A 413 -36.15 -2.59 -10.15
C VAL A 413 -35.48 -3.91 -9.81
N SER A 414 -35.90 -4.55 -8.73
CA SER A 414 -35.52 -5.93 -8.42
C SER A 414 -36.54 -6.90 -9.01
N THR A 415 -36.06 -7.84 -9.84
CA THR A 415 -36.89 -8.88 -10.44
C THR A 415 -36.53 -10.23 -9.83
N ASN A 416 -37.45 -10.81 -9.05
CA ASN A 416 -37.31 -12.13 -8.45
C ASN A 416 -38.19 -13.12 -9.18
N VAL A 417 -37.60 -14.12 -9.82
CA VAL A 417 -38.35 -15.24 -10.41
C VAL A 417 -38.39 -16.38 -9.40
N ILE A 418 -39.57 -16.67 -8.85
CA ILE A 418 -39.77 -17.77 -7.91
C ILE A 418 -40.74 -18.76 -8.56
N ALA A 419 -40.30 -20.01 -8.73
CA ALA A 419 -41.07 -21.08 -9.37
C ALA A 419 -41.67 -20.70 -10.74
N GLY A 420 -40.91 -19.98 -11.57
CA GLY A 420 -41.35 -19.55 -12.91
C GLY A 420 -42.26 -18.30 -12.92
N VAL A 421 -42.59 -17.74 -11.75
CA VAL A 421 -43.36 -16.49 -11.63
C VAL A 421 -42.41 -15.33 -11.40
N THR A 422 -42.44 -14.36 -12.30
CA THR A 422 -41.65 -13.12 -12.23
C THR A 422 -42.32 -12.11 -11.30
N ASN A 423 -41.70 -11.83 -10.16
CA ASN A 423 -42.08 -10.76 -9.25
C ASN A 423 -41.17 -9.56 -9.48
N VAL A 424 -41.73 -8.42 -9.84
CA VAL A 424 -41.00 -7.17 -10.04
C VAL A 424 -41.32 -6.24 -8.87
N ALA A 425 -40.31 -5.87 -8.08
CA ALA A 425 -40.41 -4.84 -7.06
C ALA A 425 -39.58 -3.63 -7.48
N THR A 426 -40.18 -2.44 -7.47
CA THR A 426 -39.48 -1.18 -7.72
C THR A 426 -39.24 -0.49 -6.39
N ASN A 427 -37.98 -0.38 -5.99
CA ASN A 427 -37.54 0.35 -4.80
C ASN A 427 -36.95 1.69 -5.22
N THR A 428 -37.09 2.73 -4.42
CA THR A 428 -36.36 3.99 -4.60
C THR A 428 -35.04 3.92 -3.82
N SER A 429 -33.91 4.12 -4.48
CA SER A 429 -32.59 4.22 -3.87
C SER A 429 -31.98 5.58 -4.16
N SER A 430 -31.30 6.18 -3.18
CA SER A 430 -30.44 7.33 -3.46
C SER A 430 -29.23 6.87 -4.28
N THR A 431 -28.80 7.68 -5.24
CA THR A 431 -27.53 7.51 -5.93
C THR A 431 -26.35 7.93 -5.07
N LEU A 432 -26.56 8.36 -3.82
CA LEU A 432 -25.52 8.77 -2.86
C LEU A 432 -24.48 9.77 -3.42
N ALA A 433 -24.82 10.51 -4.48
CA ALA A 433 -23.88 11.34 -5.24
C ALA A 433 -22.68 10.57 -5.84
N ILE A 434 -22.92 9.40 -6.46
CA ILE A 434 -21.90 8.69 -7.28
C ILE A 434 -22.23 8.64 -8.79
N ASP A 435 -23.32 9.25 -9.23
CA ASP A 435 -23.61 9.47 -10.66
C ASP A 435 -22.96 10.77 -11.13
N TRP A 436 -21.91 10.68 -11.96
CA TRP A 436 -21.14 11.85 -12.40
C TRP A 436 -21.66 12.45 -13.71
N LEU A 437 -21.90 13.75 -13.71
CA LEU A 437 -22.31 14.53 -14.88
C LEU A 437 -21.25 15.57 -15.22
N ALA A 438 -20.95 15.73 -16.52
CA ALA A 438 -20.05 16.79 -16.97
C ALA A 438 -20.78 18.13 -16.95
N ALA A 439 -20.20 19.14 -16.30
CA ALA A 439 -20.71 20.50 -16.29
C ALA A 439 -20.09 21.33 -17.42
N THR A 440 -20.82 22.37 -17.86
CA THR A 440 -20.27 23.37 -18.79
C THR A 440 -19.59 24.48 -18.00
N THR A 441 -18.41 24.89 -18.45
CA THR A 441 -17.59 25.91 -17.78
C THR A 441 -17.24 27.06 -18.73
N PRO A 442 -17.12 28.29 -18.21
CA PRO A 442 -16.89 29.47 -19.04
C PRO A 442 -15.43 29.67 -19.47
N ASN A 443 -14.50 28.83 -19.02
CA ASN A 443 -13.08 28.88 -19.40
C ASN A 443 -12.44 27.49 -19.40
N THR A 444 -11.20 27.43 -19.89
CA THR A 444 -10.42 26.18 -20.03
C THR A 444 -9.21 26.14 -19.08
N ASN A 445 -9.17 26.98 -18.04
CA ASN A 445 -8.09 26.98 -17.07
C ASN A 445 -8.17 25.75 -16.16
N ASP A 446 -7.04 25.22 -15.71
CA ASP A 446 -7.04 24.11 -14.75
C ASP A 446 -7.71 24.54 -13.43
N LEU A 447 -8.56 23.68 -12.88
CA LEU A 447 -9.33 23.93 -11.66
C LEU A 447 -8.95 22.91 -10.58
N GLN A 448 -8.93 23.34 -9.31
CA GLN A 448 -8.57 22.46 -8.20
C GLN A 448 -9.31 22.78 -6.91
N ALA A 449 -9.34 24.04 -6.49
CA ALA A 449 -9.95 24.39 -5.21
C ALA A 449 -11.47 24.15 -5.29
N VAL A 450 -12.07 23.41 -4.35
CA VAL A 450 -13.53 23.15 -4.32
C VAL A 450 -14.07 23.37 -2.91
N ALA A 451 -15.10 24.21 -2.77
CA ALA A 451 -15.84 24.37 -1.53
C ALA A 451 -17.33 24.58 -1.81
N VAL A 452 -18.16 24.29 -0.80
CA VAL A 452 -19.59 24.55 -0.85
C VAL A 452 -20.07 25.14 0.46
N ARG A 453 -21.01 26.08 0.37
CA ARG A 453 -21.73 26.65 1.52
C ARG A 453 -23.18 26.88 1.14
N SER A 454 -24.10 26.30 1.89
CA SER A 454 -25.55 26.55 1.74
C SER A 454 -26.04 26.42 0.28
N GLY A 455 -25.54 25.44 -0.47
CA GLY A 455 -25.90 25.19 -1.86
C GLY A 455 -25.21 26.10 -2.90
N LEU A 456 -24.27 26.96 -2.48
CA LEU A 456 -23.38 27.70 -3.37
C LEU A 456 -22.02 27.00 -3.43
N TRP A 457 -21.68 26.45 -4.59
CA TRP A 457 -20.35 25.91 -4.87
C TRP A 457 -19.42 27.00 -5.38
N VAL A 458 -18.18 26.96 -4.91
CA VAL A 458 -17.06 27.79 -5.38
C VAL A 458 -15.97 26.86 -5.85
N VAL A 459 -15.47 27.10 -7.06
CA VAL A 459 -14.30 26.43 -7.62
C VAL A 459 -13.23 27.46 -7.96
N GLY A 460 -11.99 27.19 -7.55
CA GLY A 460 -10.80 28.01 -7.85
C GLY A 460 -9.81 27.26 -8.74
N GLY A 461 -8.98 28.00 -9.48
CA GLY A 461 -7.96 27.40 -10.34
C GLY A 461 -6.90 28.36 -10.85
N ALA A 462 -6.32 28.02 -12.00
CA ALA A 462 -5.24 28.77 -12.64
C ALA A 462 -5.64 30.18 -13.05
N SER A 463 -4.64 31.06 -13.11
CA SER A 463 -4.79 32.47 -13.50
C SER A 463 -5.84 33.22 -12.65
N GLY A 464 -5.97 32.87 -11.38
CA GLY A 464 -6.94 33.45 -10.44
C GLY A 464 -8.38 33.12 -10.76
N THR A 465 -8.65 32.07 -11.54
CA THR A 465 -10.00 31.68 -11.92
C THR A 465 -10.83 31.37 -10.68
N VAL A 466 -12.00 32.00 -10.56
CA VAL A 466 -13.04 31.62 -9.60
C VAL A 466 -14.35 31.42 -10.35
N LEU A 467 -14.99 30.28 -10.12
CA LEU A 467 -16.29 29.92 -10.67
C LEU A 467 -17.28 29.67 -9.53
N THR A 468 -18.53 30.10 -9.70
CA THR A 468 -19.62 29.87 -8.76
C THR A 468 -20.79 29.17 -9.41
N SER A 469 -21.49 28.31 -8.68
CA SER A 469 -22.74 27.68 -9.12
C SER A 469 -23.68 27.42 -7.95
N THR A 470 -24.99 27.50 -8.19
CA THR A 470 -26.03 27.02 -7.27
C THR A 470 -26.70 25.73 -7.72
N SER A 471 -26.34 25.21 -8.90
CA SER A 471 -26.90 23.97 -9.46
C SER A 471 -25.86 22.88 -9.64
N GLY A 472 -24.56 23.19 -9.52
CA GLY A 472 -23.44 22.30 -9.83
C GLY A 472 -23.18 22.07 -11.32
N THR A 473 -24.14 22.41 -12.19
CA THR A 473 -24.09 22.17 -13.64
C THR A 473 -23.83 23.41 -14.49
N ASN A 474 -24.26 24.60 -14.03
CA ASN A 474 -24.05 25.87 -14.72
C ASN A 474 -23.14 26.76 -13.88
N TRP A 475 -22.03 27.22 -14.45
CA TRP A 475 -20.98 27.94 -13.72
C TRP A 475 -20.78 29.35 -14.26
N ALA A 476 -20.72 30.32 -13.35
CA ALA A 476 -20.43 31.72 -13.65
C ALA A 476 -19.01 32.09 -13.21
N ALA A 477 -18.27 32.78 -14.07
CA ALA A 477 -16.95 33.29 -13.72
C ALA A 477 -17.06 34.54 -12.82
N GLN A 478 -16.21 34.61 -11.80
CA GLN A 478 -16.11 35.71 -10.85
C GLN A 478 -14.71 36.32 -10.90
N SER A 479 -14.62 37.62 -10.68
CA SER A 479 -13.33 38.30 -10.54
C SER A 479 -12.75 38.03 -9.15
N SER A 480 -11.56 37.43 -9.10
CA SER A 480 -10.83 37.22 -7.85
C SER A 480 -9.89 38.37 -7.49
N GLY A 481 -9.56 39.23 -8.46
CA GLY A 481 -8.50 40.24 -8.33
C GLY A 481 -7.08 39.68 -8.26
N SER A 482 -6.88 38.38 -8.50
CA SER A 482 -5.58 37.71 -8.47
C SER A 482 -5.28 37.03 -9.81
N THR A 483 -4.01 36.73 -10.06
CA THR A 483 -3.54 35.88 -11.16
C THR A 483 -2.90 34.58 -10.67
N ALA A 484 -2.94 34.36 -9.35
CA ALA A 484 -2.39 33.19 -8.68
C ALA A 484 -3.12 31.89 -9.05
N PHE A 485 -2.43 30.75 -8.97
CA PHE A 485 -3.09 29.44 -9.03
C PHE A 485 -3.80 29.17 -7.69
N LEU A 486 -5.14 29.10 -7.69
CA LEU A 486 -5.95 28.89 -6.49
C LEU A 486 -6.21 27.38 -6.29
N SER A 487 -5.49 26.77 -5.36
CA SER A 487 -5.41 25.31 -5.18
C SER A 487 -6.18 24.78 -3.96
N GLY A 488 -6.49 25.63 -2.98
CA GLY A 488 -7.21 25.24 -1.76
C GLY A 488 -8.48 26.05 -1.56
N ALA A 489 -9.55 25.40 -1.09
CA ALA A 489 -10.78 26.08 -0.68
C ALA A 489 -11.31 25.51 0.64
N ALA A 490 -11.85 26.38 1.49
CA ALA A 490 -12.53 26.00 2.73
C ALA A 490 -13.62 27.03 3.08
N VAL A 491 -14.47 26.65 4.05
CA VAL A 491 -15.51 27.53 4.61
C VAL A 491 -15.41 27.51 6.12
N LEU A 492 -15.36 28.69 6.74
CA LEU A 492 -15.45 28.86 8.20
C LEU A 492 -16.35 30.06 8.48
N ASN A 493 -17.30 29.93 9.41
CA ASN A 493 -18.18 31.03 9.86
C ASN A 493 -18.84 31.81 8.70
N ASN A 494 -19.40 31.08 7.74
CA ASN A 494 -20.00 31.61 6.51
C ASN A 494 -19.06 32.38 5.55
N LEU A 495 -17.75 32.31 5.77
CA LEU A 495 -16.74 32.92 4.91
C LEU A 495 -16.09 31.85 4.03
N PHE A 496 -16.09 32.06 2.71
CA PHE A 496 -15.25 31.31 1.80
C PHE A 496 -13.80 31.77 1.91
N VAL A 497 -12.87 30.82 1.89
CA VAL A 497 -11.42 31.07 1.88
C VAL A 497 -10.82 30.29 0.73
N LEU A 498 -10.07 30.98 -0.13
CA LEU A 498 -9.23 30.38 -1.17
C LEU A 498 -7.76 30.59 -0.83
N THR A 499 -6.94 29.57 -1.04
CA THR A 499 -5.48 29.65 -0.93
C THR A 499 -4.82 29.25 -2.23
N GLY A 500 -3.61 29.76 -2.49
CA GLY A 500 -2.93 29.54 -3.75
C GLY A 500 -1.44 29.81 -3.74
N ASP A 501 -0.85 29.80 -4.95
CA ASP A 501 0.56 30.11 -5.15
C ASP A 501 0.89 31.56 -4.73
N ARG A 502 2.20 31.85 -4.59
CA ARG A 502 2.71 33.16 -4.17
C ARG A 502 2.15 33.65 -2.82
N GLY A 503 1.82 32.74 -1.90
CA GLY A 503 1.27 33.09 -0.60
C GLY A 503 -0.17 33.60 -0.61
N THR A 504 -0.90 33.42 -1.72
CA THR A 504 -2.24 34.00 -1.91
C THR A 504 -3.24 33.43 -0.92
N ILE A 505 -3.97 34.32 -0.24
CA ILE A 505 -5.19 34.01 0.52
C ILE A 505 -6.27 35.01 0.11
N LEU A 506 -7.43 34.53 -0.31
CA LEU A 506 -8.59 35.36 -0.64
C LEU A 506 -9.78 34.95 0.23
N THR A 507 -10.60 35.91 0.63
CA THR A 507 -11.82 35.64 1.40
C THR A 507 -13.05 36.28 0.74
N SER A 508 -14.20 35.62 0.85
CA SER A 508 -15.46 36.16 0.34
C SER A 508 -16.65 35.71 1.18
N GLY A 509 -17.57 36.64 1.46
CA GLY A 509 -18.83 36.33 2.16
C GLY A 509 -19.95 35.85 1.24
N ASP A 510 -19.88 36.15 -0.05
CA ASP A 510 -20.92 35.89 -1.06
C ASP A 510 -20.45 35.00 -2.22
N GLY A 511 -19.16 34.72 -2.32
CA GLY A 511 -18.54 33.95 -3.40
C GLY A 511 -18.25 34.76 -4.66
N THR A 512 -18.62 36.04 -4.71
CA THR A 512 -18.48 36.91 -5.89
C THR A 512 -17.52 38.06 -5.64
N ASN A 513 -17.54 38.66 -4.44
CA ASN A 513 -16.62 39.73 -4.03
C ASN A 513 -15.48 39.13 -3.20
N TRP A 514 -14.26 39.18 -3.74
CA TRP A 514 -13.07 38.57 -3.14
C TRP A 514 -12.10 39.62 -2.61
N PHE A 515 -11.60 39.41 -1.40
CA PHE A 515 -10.67 40.31 -0.72
C PHE A 515 -9.37 39.59 -0.37
N PRO A 516 -8.19 40.13 -0.76
CA PRO A 516 -6.91 39.54 -0.42
C PRO A 516 -6.61 39.67 1.08
N GLN A 517 -5.99 38.64 1.65
CA GLN A 517 -5.54 38.59 3.04
C GLN A 517 -4.02 38.40 3.11
N THR A 518 -3.40 38.91 4.19
CA THR A 518 -1.95 38.74 4.40
C THR A 518 -1.66 37.37 5.00
N SER A 519 -0.91 36.54 4.30
CA SER A 519 -0.47 35.21 4.76
C SER A 519 0.84 35.23 5.54
N GLY A 520 1.67 36.27 5.34
CA GLY A 520 3.01 36.37 5.91
C GLY A 520 4.07 35.52 5.20
N THR A 521 3.78 34.98 4.03
CA THR A 521 4.72 34.17 3.22
C THR A 521 4.50 34.38 1.73
N THR A 522 5.51 34.07 0.92
CA THR A 522 5.42 34.02 -0.55
C THR A 522 5.36 32.58 -1.08
N ASN A 523 5.55 31.58 -0.23
CA ASN A 523 5.50 30.17 -0.61
C ASN A 523 4.07 29.78 -1.02
N TRP A 524 3.94 28.72 -1.82
CA TRP A 524 2.63 28.21 -2.21
C TRP A 524 1.84 27.65 -1.02
N VAL A 525 0.71 28.28 -0.68
CA VAL A 525 -0.26 27.79 0.31
C VAL A 525 -1.21 26.80 -0.38
N TYR A 526 -0.74 25.56 -0.51
CA TYR A 526 -1.35 24.53 -1.35
C TYR A 526 -2.78 24.17 -0.97
N ARG A 527 -3.08 23.94 0.32
CA ARG A 527 -4.41 23.52 0.76
C ARG A 527 -4.84 24.20 2.03
N VAL A 528 -6.14 24.48 2.14
CA VAL A 528 -6.80 24.92 3.37
C VAL A 528 -7.97 24.00 3.71
N ARG A 529 -8.17 23.73 5.00
CA ARG A 529 -9.31 22.99 5.54
C ARG A 529 -9.86 23.70 6.78
N SER A 530 -11.17 23.59 6.99
CA SER A 530 -11.85 24.06 8.19
C SER A 530 -12.10 22.87 9.10
N VAL A 531 -11.29 22.74 10.15
CA VAL A 531 -11.25 21.56 11.02
C VAL A 531 -11.11 21.99 12.48
N ASN A 532 -11.82 21.31 13.37
CA ASN A 532 -11.85 21.63 14.80
C ASN A 532 -12.09 23.13 15.09
N GLY A 533 -13.06 23.73 14.39
CA GLY A 533 -13.48 25.13 14.58
C GLY A 533 -12.51 26.20 14.06
N ARG A 534 -11.52 25.84 13.22
CA ARG A 534 -10.48 26.76 12.74
C ARG A 534 -10.04 26.41 11.32
N LEU A 535 -9.52 27.39 10.58
CA LEU A 535 -8.85 27.17 9.31
C LEU A 535 -7.39 26.77 9.55
N ILE A 536 -6.97 25.69 8.89
CA ILE A 536 -5.58 25.25 8.83
C ILE A 536 -5.19 25.20 7.36
N ALA A 537 -4.12 25.91 7.00
CA ALA A 537 -3.56 25.90 5.66
C ALA A 537 -2.14 25.33 5.66
N VAL A 538 -1.80 24.53 4.66
CA VAL A 538 -0.52 23.85 4.52
C VAL A 538 0.04 24.03 3.11
N GLY A 539 1.36 23.93 2.95
CA GLY A 539 1.97 24.15 1.65
C GLY A 539 3.48 23.98 1.56
N GLU A 540 4.07 24.70 0.61
CA GLU A 540 5.47 24.62 0.22
C GLU A 540 6.44 25.07 1.34
N GLY A 541 7.55 24.36 1.48
CA GLY A 541 8.52 24.62 2.55
C GLY A 541 8.03 24.15 3.92
N GLY A 542 6.99 23.31 3.97
CA GLY A 542 6.41 22.80 5.22
C GLY A 542 5.64 23.83 6.02
N ILE A 543 5.18 24.91 5.37
CA ILE A 543 4.36 25.94 6.04
C ILE A 543 3.07 25.37 6.60
N ILE A 544 2.73 25.83 7.79
CA ILE A 544 1.42 25.64 8.43
C ILE A 544 0.94 27.03 8.85
N LEU A 545 -0.22 27.45 8.37
CA LEU A 545 -0.88 28.70 8.77
C LEU A 545 -2.20 28.37 9.45
N THR A 546 -2.59 29.14 10.46
CA THR A 546 -3.86 28.94 11.17
C THR A 546 -4.63 30.24 11.34
N SER A 547 -5.96 30.15 11.29
CA SER A 547 -6.85 31.31 11.48
C SER A 547 -8.22 30.91 12.00
N THR A 548 -8.73 31.63 13.00
CA THR A 548 -10.09 31.45 13.55
C THR A 548 -11.14 32.31 12.85
N ASN A 549 -10.74 33.23 11.98
CA ASN A 549 -11.64 34.19 11.32
C ASN A 549 -11.39 34.36 9.81
N GLY A 550 -10.36 33.71 9.25
CA GLY A 550 -10.01 33.76 7.83
C GLY A 550 -9.25 35.00 7.38
N THR A 551 -9.12 36.02 8.24
CA THR A 551 -8.44 37.30 7.92
C THR A 551 -7.11 37.46 8.64
N ASN A 552 -6.98 36.92 9.86
CA ASN A 552 -5.76 36.95 10.64
C ASN A 552 -5.11 35.57 10.64
N TRP A 553 -3.91 35.46 10.08
CA TRP A 553 -3.19 34.20 9.93
C TRP A 553 -1.94 34.18 10.79
N THR A 554 -1.72 33.07 11.49
CA THR A 554 -0.52 32.81 12.29
C THR A 554 0.25 31.65 11.70
N SER A 555 1.55 31.84 11.45
CA SER A 555 2.44 30.78 10.98
C SER A 555 2.94 29.90 12.13
N LEU A 556 3.02 28.60 11.90
CA LEU A 556 3.48 27.58 12.83
C LEU A 556 4.60 26.75 12.19
N THR A 557 5.50 26.22 13.02
CA THR A 557 6.60 25.34 12.57
C THR A 557 6.13 23.89 12.51
N SER A 558 6.31 23.25 11.36
CA SER A 558 5.98 21.83 11.15
C SER A 558 7.13 20.86 11.46
N GLY A 559 8.37 21.35 11.53
CA GLY A 559 9.57 20.53 11.67
C GLY A 559 10.07 19.89 10.35
N THR A 560 9.52 20.27 9.20
CA THR A 560 9.97 19.80 7.88
C THR A 560 9.99 20.94 6.86
N ALA A 561 10.84 20.83 5.86
CA ALA A 561 10.85 21.72 4.68
C ALA A 561 10.11 21.13 3.48
N ARG A 562 9.56 19.91 3.61
CA ARG A 562 8.84 19.23 2.52
C ARG A 562 7.48 19.89 2.29
N LEU A 563 7.03 19.89 1.02
CA LEU A 563 5.68 20.30 0.66
C LEU A 563 4.64 19.47 1.42
N LEU A 564 3.76 20.14 2.15
CA LEU A 564 2.58 19.56 2.79
C LEU A 564 1.37 19.80 1.88
N ASN A 565 0.72 18.72 1.46
CA ASN A 565 -0.34 18.75 0.46
C ASN A 565 -1.74 18.72 1.07
N ALA A 566 -1.90 18.14 2.25
CA ALA A 566 -3.20 18.12 2.92
C ALA A 566 -3.10 18.04 4.44
N VAL A 567 -4.18 18.44 5.09
CA VAL A 567 -4.32 18.44 6.54
C VAL A 567 -5.75 18.07 6.93
N ASP A 568 -5.92 17.34 8.02
CA ASP A 568 -7.22 17.04 8.61
C ASP A 568 -7.12 16.89 10.14
N TYR A 569 -8.25 16.90 10.85
CA TYR A 569 -8.35 16.64 12.28
C TYR A 569 -9.15 15.35 12.52
N LEU A 570 -8.47 14.31 12.99
CA LEU A 570 -8.98 12.95 13.12
C LEU A 570 -8.62 12.40 14.49
N GLY A 571 -9.52 11.68 15.16
CA GLY A 571 -9.21 11.00 16.44
C GLY A 571 -8.42 11.84 17.44
N ASP A 572 -8.88 13.08 17.69
CA ASP A 572 -8.27 14.07 18.59
C ASP A 572 -6.85 14.54 18.23
N SER A 573 -6.45 14.43 16.96
CA SER A 573 -5.16 14.90 16.47
C SER A 573 -5.27 15.51 15.07
N TYR A 574 -4.39 16.48 14.79
CA TYR A 574 -4.16 17.00 13.46
C TYR A 574 -3.16 16.12 12.72
N TYR A 575 -3.46 15.82 11.46
CA TYR A 575 -2.57 15.08 10.57
C TYR A 575 -2.28 15.90 9.33
N ALA A 576 -1.01 16.11 9.01
CA ALA A 576 -0.58 16.73 7.76
C ALA A 576 0.17 15.72 6.90
N VAL A 577 -0.21 15.58 5.64
CA VAL A 577 0.43 14.65 4.68
C VAL A 577 1.07 15.42 3.54
N GLY A 578 2.12 14.86 2.94
CA GLY A 578 2.85 15.59 1.90
C GLY A 578 3.82 14.75 1.07
N ALA A 579 4.78 15.45 0.48
CA ALA A 579 5.78 14.87 -0.40
C ALA A 579 6.64 13.80 0.31
N GLN A 580 7.15 12.85 -0.47
CA GLN A 580 8.10 11.84 0.01
C GLN A 580 7.58 10.98 1.19
N GLY A 581 6.29 10.63 1.18
CA GLY A 581 5.67 9.79 2.23
C GLY A 581 5.54 10.48 3.60
N THR A 582 5.64 11.80 3.65
CA THR A 582 5.59 12.57 4.91
C THR A 582 4.20 12.52 5.52
N VAL A 583 4.12 12.12 6.79
CA VAL A 583 2.92 12.27 7.62
C VAL A 583 3.33 12.80 8.99
N LEU A 584 2.78 13.95 9.34
CA LEU A 584 3.00 14.61 10.63
C LEU A 584 1.74 14.51 11.47
N GLN A 585 1.89 14.30 12.78
CA GLN A 585 0.83 14.31 13.76
C GLN A 585 1.05 15.43 14.78
N SER A 586 -0.03 16.09 15.21
CA SER A 586 0.00 17.03 16.33
C SER A 586 -1.30 17.02 17.12
N GLY A 587 -1.23 16.96 18.45
CA GLY A 587 -2.41 17.15 19.31
C GLY A 587 -2.78 18.61 19.56
N ASN A 588 -1.89 19.57 19.25
CA ASN A 588 -2.01 20.97 19.69
C ASN A 588 -1.61 22.02 18.63
N LEU A 589 -1.24 21.59 17.41
CA LEU A 589 -0.69 22.36 16.29
C LEU A 589 0.68 23.03 16.51
N THR A 590 1.23 22.98 17.71
CA THR A 590 2.54 23.58 18.03
C THR A 590 3.68 22.57 17.97
N THR A 591 3.41 21.33 18.38
CA THR A 591 4.38 20.23 18.37
C THR A 591 3.96 19.21 17.34
N TRP A 592 4.78 19.02 16.30
CA TRP A 592 4.53 18.08 15.23
C TRP A 592 5.55 16.95 15.28
N THR A 593 5.06 15.72 15.19
CA THR A 593 5.88 14.51 15.14
C THR A 593 5.71 13.83 13.79
N ASN A 594 6.80 13.50 13.12
CA ASN A 594 6.74 12.70 11.90
C ASN A 594 6.51 11.23 12.27
N ILE A 595 5.36 10.68 11.90
CA ILE A 595 4.97 9.30 12.20
C ILE A 595 5.31 8.33 11.06
N GLY A 596 5.77 8.85 9.91
CA GLY A 596 6.15 8.06 8.74
C GLY A 596 4.99 7.27 8.11
N THR A 597 5.30 6.55 7.02
CA THR A 597 4.36 5.65 6.33
C THR A 597 5.08 4.44 5.73
N LEU A 598 4.32 3.57 5.06
CA LEU A 598 4.79 2.42 4.31
C LEU A 598 5.51 2.74 2.99
N THR A 599 5.44 3.96 2.47
CA THR A 599 6.01 4.30 1.16
C THR A 599 6.65 5.68 1.18
N ALA A 600 7.63 5.90 0.29
CA ALA A 600 8.18 7.23 0.05
C ALA A 600 7.40 8.00 -1.02
N LYS A 601 6.27 7.49 -1.51
CA LYS A 601 5.43 8.17 -2.50
C LYS A 601 4.75 9.41 -1.90
N SER A 602 4.59 10.44 -2.72
CA SER A 602 3.91 11.67 -2.30
C SER A 602 2.42 11.43 -2.07
N LEU A 603 1.91 11.93 -0.95
CA LEU A 603 0.51 11.90 -0.56
C LEU A 603 -0.11 13.27 -0.84
N TYR A 604 -1.29 13.30 -1.44
CA TYR A 604 -1.97 14.53 -1.85
C TYR A 604 -3.28 14.80 -1.11
N GLY A 605 -3.87 13.77 -0.49
CA GLY A 605 -5.10 13.91 0.28
C GLY A 605 -5.04 13.10 1.58
N VAL A 606 -5.72 13.61 2.60
CA VAL A 606 -5.97 12.91 3.86
C VAL A 606 -7.42 13.16 4.25
N ALA A 607 -8.09 12.10 4.69
CA ALA A 607 -9.44 12.12 5.23
C ALA A 607 -9.59 10.97 6.21
N GLY A 608 -10.63 10.96 7.04
CA GLY A 608 -10.79 9.88 8.00
C GLY A 608 -12.01 9.99 8.88
N THR A 609 -12.03 9.13 9.89
CA THR A 609 -13.01 9.14 10.98
C THR A 609 -12.30 9.35 12.30
N SER A 610 -13.03 9.32 13.41
CA SER A 610 -12.43 9.29 14.75
C SER A 610 -11.52 8.08 15.00
N ASN A 611 -11.69 6.99 14.24
CA ASN A 611 -11.00 5.71 14.47
C ASN A 611 -10.03 5.32 13.36
N GLN A 612 -10.01 6.02 12.23
CA GLN A 612 -9.22 5.65 11.05
C GLN A 612 -8.73 6.89 10.31
N ILE A 613 -7.48 6.83 9.86
CA ILE A 613 -6.92 7.77 8.89
C ILE A 613 -6.78 7.07 7.54
N VAL A 614 -7.11 7.79 6.47
CA VAL A 614 -6.89 7.41 5.07
C VAL A 614 -6.06 8.50 4.40
N ALA A 615 -5.01 8.09 3.70
CA ALA A 615 -4.19 8.99 2.89
C ALA A 615 -4.11 8.49 1.45
N VAL A 616 -4.27 9.39 0.48
CA VAL A 616 -4.21 9.08 -0.95
C VAL A 616 -3.07 9.82 -1.64
N GLY A 617 -2.56 9.30 -2.76
CA GLY A 617 -1.44 9.94 -3.46
C GLY A 617 -1.12 9.38 -4.85
N ILE A 618 0.14 9.58 -5.25
CA ILE A 618 0.62 9.15 -6.58
C ILE A 618 0.44 7.64 -6.77
N GLU A 619 0.25 7.26 -8.03
CA GLU A 619 0.17 5.85 -8.46
C GLU A 619 -0.94 5.04 -7.79
N GLY A 620 -2.07 5.70 -7.49
CA GLY A 620 -3.23 5.09 -6.87
C GLY A 620 -3.03 4.75 -5.40
N VAL A 621 -1.99 5.28 -4.75
CA VAL A 621 -1.78 5.06 -3.32
C VAL A 621 -3.06 5.42 -2.56
N ALA A 622 -3.59 4.45 -1.82
CA ALA A 622 -4.55 4.62 -0.74
C ALA A 622 -4.02 3.80 0.44
N LEU A 623 -3.59 4.50 1.48
CA LEU A 623 -3.11 3.93 2.73
C LEU A 623 -4.13 4.20 3.82
N ARG A 624 -4.24 3.26 4.76
CA ARG A 624 -5.05 3.44 5.96
C ARG A 624 -4.30 3.06 7.21
N SER A 625 -4.70 3.62 8.34
CA SER A 625 -4.29 3.16 9.66
C SER A 625 -5.41 3.39 10.67
N LEU A 626 -5.46 2.54 11.68
CA LEU A 626 -6.38 2.70 12.79
C LEU A 626 -5.78 3.70 13.80
N LEU A 627 -6.58 4.69 14.19
CA LEU A 627 -6.21 5.69 15.20
C LEU A 627 -6.50 5.17 16.62
N THR A 628 -7.47 4.27 16.73
CA THR A 628 -7.90 3.67 18.00
C THR A 628 -7.96 2.15 17.88
N ALA A 629 -7.60 1.45 18.96
CA ALA A 629 -7.92 0.03 19.06
C ALA A 629 -9.40 -0.08 19.39
N ALA A 630 -10.26 -0.19 18.38
CA ALA A 630 -11.64 -0.56 18.61
C ALA A 630 -11.68 -1.96 19.23
N VAL A 631 -12.50 -2.07 20.28
CA VAL A 631 -12.76 -3.31 21.03
C VAL A 631 -13.94 -4.09 20.44
N GLU A 632 -14.25 -3.88 19.17
CA GLU A 632 -15.32 -4.64 18.51
C GLU A 632 -14.97 -6.13 18.50
N PRO A 633 -15.88 -7.00 18.99
CA PRO A 633 -15.59 -8.42 19.10
C PRO A 633 -15.55 -9.07 17.72
N ILE A 634 -14.63 -10.03 17.54
CA ILE A 634 -14.70 -10.96 16.42
C ILE A 634 -15.89 -11.91 16.57
N SER A 635 -16.43 -12.36 15.45
CA SER A 635 -17.50 -13.35 15.37
C SER A 635 -16.95 -14.68 14.87
N PHE A 636 -17.37 -15.77 15.52
CA PHE A 636 -17.14 -17.13 15.04
C PHE A 636 -18.34 -17.52 14.18
N THR A 637 -18.18 -17.47 12.87
CA THR A 637 -19.26 -17.64 11.89
C THR A 637 -19.53 -19.10 11.57
N ARG A 638 -18.49 -19.93 11.59
CA ARG A 638 -18.60 -21.38 11.40
C ARG A 638 -17.52 -22.10 12.19
N PHE A 639 -17.88 -23.28 12.67
CA PHE A 639 -16.97 -24.25 13.25
C PHE A 639 -17.23 -25.63 12.63
N SER A 640 -16.18 -26.37 12.31
CA SER A 640 -16.25 -27.78 11.95
C SER A 640 -15.04 -28.51 12.53
N ARG A 641 -15.19 -29.80 12.83
CA ARG A 641 -14.11 -30.66 13.30
C ARG A 641 -14.09 -31.93 12.47
N SER A 642 -12.91 -32.27 11.95
CA SER A 642 -12.70 -33.51 11.18
C SER A 642 -11.26 -33.97 11.33
N SER A 643 -11.06 -35.29 11.49
CA SER A 643 -9.73 -35.93 11.47
C SER A 643 -8.65 -35.26 12.33
N GLY A 644 -8.98 -34.86 13.56
CA GLY A 644 -8.03 -34.23 14.47
C GLY A 644 -7.70 -32.76 14.16
N GLN A 645 -8.50 -32.10 13.33
CA GLN A 645 -8.39 -30.67 13.02
C GLN A 645 -9.68 -29.92 13.34
N ASN A 646 -9.52 -28.68 13.80
CA ASN A 646 -10.59 -27.70 13.95
C ASN A 646 -10.51 -26.72 12.76
N LEU A 647 -11.66 -26.44 12.16
CA LEU A 647 -11.85 -25.44 11.11
C LEU A 647 -12.71 -24.31 11.68
N LEU A 648 -12.13 -23.12 11.81
CA LEU A 648 -12.81 -21.94 12.34
C LEU A 648 -12.92 -20.87 11.25
N LEU A 649 -14.13 -20.42 10.97
CA LEU A 649 -14.36 -19.23 10.16
C LEU A 649 -14.66 -18.06 11.09
N LEU A 650 -13.78 -17.07 11.09
CA LEU A 650 -13.89 -15.84 11.86
C LEU A 650 -14.32 -14.69 10.95
N SER A 651 -15.06 -13.74 11.49
CA SER A 651 -15.32 -12.45 10.85
C SER A 651 -15.19 -11.29 11.82
N GLY A 652 -14.88 -10.10 11.31
CA GLY A 652 -14.75 -8.88 12.08
C GLY A 652 -14.26 -7.71 11.23
N LEU A 653 -13.91 -6.60 11.88
CA LEU A 653 -13.33 -5.46 11.17
C LEU A 653 -11.93 -5.79 10.66
N VAL A 654 -11.60 -5.28 9.48
CA VAL A 654 -10.27 -5.41 8.86
C VAL A 654 -9.20 -4.73 9.72
N ASP A 655 -7.97 -5.23 9.65
CA ASP A 655 -6.77 -4.81 10.39
C ASP A 655 -6.84 -5.09 11.91
N ARG A 656 -7.86 -5.82 12.37
CA ARG A 656 -7.96 -6.25 13.77
C ARG A 656 -7.10 -7.47 14.04
N ARG A 657 -6.42 -7.44 15.19
CA ARG A 657 -5.68 -8.58 15.71
C ARG A 657 -6.40 -9.28 16.84
N VAL A 658 -6.36 -10.60 16.80
CA VAL A 658 -6.96 -11.45 17.81
C VAL A 658 -6.04 -12.61 18.14
N THR A 659 -5.72 -12.80 19.41
CA THR A 659 -5.12 -14.06 19.88
C THR A 659 -6.26 -15.05 20.09
N LEU A 660 -6.22 -16.16 19.37
CA LEU A 660 -7.16 -17.24 19.59
C LEU A 660 -6.75 -17.98 20.87
N GLN A 661 -7.60 -17.92 21.88
CA GLN A 661 -7.39 -18.66 23.12
C GLN A 661 -8.27 -19.91 23.14
N ARG A 662 -7.72 -20.99 23.69
CA ARG A 662 -8.43 -22.25 23.88
C ARG A 662 -8.52 -22.64 25.35
N SER A 663 -9.57 -23.38 25.70
CA SER A 663 -9.78 -23.93 27.03
C SER A 663 -10.54 -25.25 26.95
N SER A 664 -10.23 -26.20 27.83
CA SER A 664 -11.03 -27.42 28.02
C SER A 664 -12.06 -27.29 29.15
N THR A 665 -12.01 -26.21 29.93
CA THR A 665 -12.78 -26.06 31.18
C THR A 665 -13.49 -24.71 31.33
N LEU A 666 -13.40 -23.82 30.33
CA LEU A 666 -13.87 -22.42 30.34
C LEU A 666 -13.19 -21.50 31.38
N THR A 667 -12.33 -22.03 32.24
CA THR A 667 -11.68 -21.28 33.33
C THR A 667 -10.18 -21.07 33.07
N ASN A 668 -9.49 -22.10 32.57
CA ASN A 668 -8.07 -22.03 32.22
C ASN A 668 -7.92 -21.83 30.71
N TRP A 669 -7.51 -20.63 30.30
CA TRP A 669 -7.35 -20.26 28.89
C TRP A 669 -5.87 -20.23 28.53
N VAL A 670 -5.52 -20.89 27.43
CA VAL A 670 -4.17 -20.91 26.86
C VAL A 670 -4.16 -20.07 25.60
N ASP A 671 -3.16 -19.19 25.46
CA ASP A 671 -2.93 -18.41 24.25
C ASP A 671 -2.49 -19.35 23.11
N GLY A 672 -3.17 -19.25 21.97
CA GLY A 672 -2.78 -19.85 20.71
C GLY A 672 -2.22 -18.81 19.74
N VAL A 673 -2.47 -19.02 18.45
CA VAL A 673 -1.98 -18.15 17.37
C VAL A 673 -2.61 -16.75 17.46
N THR A 674 -1.81 -15.73 17.16
CA THR A 674 -2.31 -14.37 16.96
C THR A 674 -2.59 -14.15 15.48
N LEU A 675 -3.85 -13.89 15.18
CA LEU A 675 -4.40 -13.72 13.85
C LEU A 675 -4.64 -12.24 13.56
N GLU A 676 -4.64 -11.88 12.28
CA GLU A 676 -5.04 -10.56 11.81
C GLU A 676 -6.03 -10.69 10.65
N LEU A 677 -7.14 -9.97 10.74
CA LEU A 677 -8.15 -9.91 9.67
C LEU A 677 -7.65 -8.98 8.56
N ILE A 678 -6.77 -9.48 7.70
CA ILE A 678 -6.14 -8.68 6.62
C ILE A 678 -6.94 -8.78 5.32
N ASP A 679 -7.70 -9.86 5.14
CA ASP A 679 -8.60 -9.98 4.01
C ASP A 679 -9.65 -8.86 4.06
N ARG A 680 -9.88 -8.27 2.90
CA ARG A 680 -10.80 -7.16 2.65
C ARG A 680 -12.25 -7.51 2.98
N SER A 681 -12.60 -8.79 2.96
CA SER A 681 -13.91 -9.28 3.40
C SER A 681 -14.12 -9.18 4.92
N GLY A 682 -13.04 -8.95 5.69
CA GLY A 682 -13.06 -9.03 7.14
C GLY A 682 -13.21 -10.46 7.66
N THR A 683 -12.99 -11.49 6.81
CA THR A 683 -13.09 -12.90 7.20
C THR A 683 -11.74 -13.59 7.23
N LEU A 684 -11.63 -14.65 8.03
CA LEU A 684 -10.44 -15.48 8.13
C LEU A 684 -10.84 -16.93 8.38
N LEU A 685 -10.29 -17.83 7.56
CA LEU A 685 -10.42 -19.27 7.77
C LEU A 685 -9.15 -19.80 8.44
N LEU A 686 -9.30 -20.40 9.62
CA LEU A 686 -8.22 -21.02 10.37
C LEU A 686 -8.41 -22.54 10.40
N LEU A 687 -7.36 -23.28 10.03
CA LEU A 687 -7.21 -24.70 10.37
C LEU A 687 -6.19 -24.83 11.50
N GLU A 688 -6.57 -25.48 12.59
CA GLU A 688 -5.65 -25.80 13.68
C GLU A 688 -5.80 -27.25 14.15
N ALA A 689 -4.74 -27.79 14.76
CA ALA A 689 -4.78 -29.12 15.36
C ALA A 689 -5.75 -29.13 16.55
N ALA A 690 -6.63 -30.12 16.57
CA ALA A 690 -7.59 -30.30 17.65
C ALA A 690 -6.96 -31.02 18.83
N ASP A 691 -7.40 -30.71 20.06
CA ASP A 691 -6.93 -31.44 21.24
C ASP A 691 -7.27 -32.93 21.12
N THR A 692 -6.24 -33.78 21.24
CA THR A 692 -6.34 -35.24 21.14
C THR A 692 -6.61 -35.92 22.48
N ASN A 693 -6.67 -35.19 23.60
CA ASN A 693 -6.72 -35.74 24.95
C ASN A 693 -8.11 -36.18 25.46
N ASN A 694 -9.07 -36.54 24.59
CA ASN A 694 -10.43 -36.97 24.98
C ASN A 694 -11.12 -36.02 25.99
N THR A 695 -10.84 -34.72 25.92
CA THR A 695 -11.46 -33.73 26.81
C THR A 695 -12.95 -33.59 26.49
N PRO A 696 -13.84 -33.41 27.50
CA PRO A 696 -15.30 -33.36 27.30
C PRO A 696 -15.80 -32.26 26.35
N GLY A 697 -14.99 -31.23 26.12
CA GLY A 697 -15.24 -30.15 25.17
C GLY A 697 -14.02 -29.26 25.00
N GLU A 698 -13.94 -28.59 23.85
CA GLU A 698 -12.91 -27.60 23.51
C GLU A 698 -13.62 -26.26 23.26
N PHE A 699 -13.20 -25.22 23.96
CA PHE A 699 -13.80 -23.89 23.93
C PHE A 699 -12.81 -22.88 23.38
N PHE A 700 -13.30 -22.00 22.50
CA PHE A 700 -12.50 -20.96 21.87
C PHE A 700 -13.01 -19.57 22.25
N ARG A 701 -12.09 -18.62 22.41
CA ARG A 701 -12.41 -17.19 22.45
C ARG A 701 -11.32 -16.37 21.79
N GLY A 702 -11.71 -15.25 21.20
CA GLY A 702 -10.77 -14.25 20.73
C GLY A 702 -10.41 -13.28 21.85
N ARG A 703 -9.11 -13.12 22.14
CA ARG A 703 -8.60 -12.00 22.94
C ARG A 703 -8.09 -10.93 21.99
N MET A 704 -8.73 -9.76 22.01
CA MET A 704 -8.30 -8.63 21.18
C MET A 704 -6.89 -8.21 21.57
N VAL A 705 -6.05 -7.99 20.55
CA VAL A 705 -4.68 -7.47 20.72
C VAL A 705 -4.68 -6.01 20.28
N PRO A 706 -4.11 -5.10 21.10
CA PRO A 706 -4.03 -3.67 20.77
C PRO A 706 -3.35 -3.33 19.45
#